data_AF-A0A2S5GBB2-F1
#
_entry.id   AF-A0A2S5GBB2-F1
#
_cell.length_a   1.000
_cell.length_b   1.000
_cell.length_c   1.000
_cell.angle_alpha   90.00
_cell.angle_beta   90.00
_cell.angle_gamma   90.00
#
_symmetry.space_group_name_H-M   'P 1'
#
loop_
_entity.id
_entity.type
_entity.pdbx_description
1 polymer ?
#
loop_
_entity_poly.entity_id
_entity_poly.type
_entity_poly.pdbx_seq_one_letter_code
_entity_poly.pdbx_strand_id
1 'polypeptide(L)'
;MKKIFIAAIALMLIMSLVTPGEASAADDLTGHKYEEQVRKLMELGVIQGDDKGKIEPDRDVTRAEFVKMVVEAFEIGKAAEGAALSFSSASNQLDFKDLKAGAWYIGPITAAVEAGITTGYPGNLFKPSEKITRQEMASMVSRALTAKGINVKAEDTAELSFSDSNSIHPAHRDNVRILTHHGIMNGNTDNTFKPLDNSKRWMVALVMLKGRDEVFPPQNLPFQASTVLTDSTKVVRQFETFAQAKQYVQSTNNVHAVEANNKVIWMQSGIVATNAFTEVYHTQNFQWAPGGQFRPYVSSNTEMKYLDSTDQFVKVELAGKTGYVKPENVVLIPDGMKKGQSYYRVANGNLEHILYNHFTGAYVSTGAIGKAPAGLSQGVEYFSWDGANFTTKNGQKVTESHQYFNKLPLHTVSNYTAAELDKYLNDKFPYYNQTAYGKRWTTSPLVGSGRFFKEMEQKYKINALYLMSHAIHESAWGTSKIAQDKNNLFGYGAVDSDPYRGAYTYATFRESIEDAAQRVNQNYQTVTGSFYNGSILGNKAAGMNVRYASDAYWGEKIAGHMYRADVHLGSKDINKKTLGITTTDGLNFRSGAGTSHSSLYKLNENIPVVINGSQSVSGVNWHRVQSENKLYAEAFVSGQYIRMLPVAK
;
A
#
# COMPACT_ATOMS: atom_id res chain seq x y z
N MET A 1 43.08 -37.07 32.34
CA MET A 1 42.99 -36.53 30.96
C MET A 1 41.66 -37.02 30.40
N LYS A 2 40.66 -36.15 30.20
CA LYS A 2 40.49 -35.28 29.00
C LYS A 2 40.41 -36.15 27.73
N LYS A 3 39.38 -36.16 26.88
CA LYS A 3 38.16 -35.36 26.63
C LYS A 3 37.28 -36.25 25.72
N ILE A 4 36.04 -36.60 26.09
CA ILE A 4 34.77 -35.84 25.95
C ILE A 4 34.25 -35.87 24.50
N PHE A 5 33.18 -36.62 24.18
CA PHE A 5 31.75 -36.37 24.49
C PHE A 5 31.20 -35.11 23.80
N ILE A 6 31.09 -35.09 22.47
CA ILE A 6 30.27 -34.11 21.74
C ILE A 6 29.73 -34.78 20.46
N ALA A 7 28.67 -35.59 20.56
CA ALA A 7 27.97 -36.05 19.35
C ALA A 7 26.48 -36.42 19.55
N ALA A 8 25.98 -36.47 20.78
CA ALA A 8 24.59 -36.86 21.06
C ALA A 8 23.71 -35.77 21.72
N ILE A 9 24.24 -34.54 21.91
CA ILE A 9 23.49 -33.39 22.47
C ILE A 9 23.09 -32.37 21.40
N ALA A 10 23.61 -32.47 20.17
CA ALA A 10 23.32 -31.50 19.10
C ALA A 10 22.00 -31.77 18.34
N LEU A 11 21.31 -32.89 18.60
CA LEU A 11 20.02 -33.23 17.99
C LEU A 11 18.82 -33.06 18.95
N MET A 12 19.05 -32.62 20.18
CA MET A 12 18.02 -32.26 21.18
C MET A 12 17.99 -30.76 21.51
N LEU A 13 18.70 -29.93 20.75
CA LEU A 13 18.89 -28.51 21.05
C LEU A 13 18.73 -27.58 19.84
N ILE A 14 17.77 -27.89 18.94
CA ILE A 14 17.23 -26.93 17.95
C ILE A 14 15.70 -27.13 17.83
N MET A 15 15.03 -27.36 18.96
CA MET A 15 13.56 -27.37 19.05
C MET A 15 13.04 -26.34 20.07
N SER A 16 13.78 -25.24 20.26
CA SER A 16 13.40 -24.21 21.24
C SER A 16 13.94 -22.83 20.88
N LEU A 17 13.49 -22.28 19.74
CA LEU A 17 13.33 -20.82 19.54
C LEU A 17 12.07 -20.56 18.72
N VAL A 18 10.97 -21.23 19.07
CA VAL A 18 9.68 -20.54 19.03
C VAL A 18 9.74 -19.68 20.28
N THR A 19 10.09 -18.40 20.14
CA THR A 19 9.57 -17.44 21.11
C THR A 19 8.06 -17.58 20.98
N PRO A 20 7.34 -18.02 22.02
CA PRO A 20 5.92 -17.74 22.05
C PRO A 20 5.84 -16.24 21.80
N GLY A 21 5.00 -15.81 20.84
CA GLY A 21 4.47 -14.46 20.96
C GLY A 21 4.02 -14.35 22.41
N GLU A 22 4.40 -13.29 23.11
CA GLU A 22 3.84 -13.03 24.43
C GLU A 22 2.33 -12.94 24.23
N ALA A 23 1.66 -14.09 24.32
CA ALA A 23 0.29 -14.18 24.73
C ALA A 23 0.36 -13.49 26.09
N SER A 24 -0.07 -12.23 26.12
CA SER A 24 -0.38 -11.57 27.37
C SER A 24 -1.15 -12.60 28.18
N ALA A 25 -0.56 -13.05 29.28
CA ALA A 25 -1.18 -14.06 30.11
C ALA A 25 -2.59 -13.55 30.41
N ALA A 26 -3.62 -14.31 30.04
CA ALA A 26 -4.99 -13.91 30.25
C ALA A 26 -5.16 -13.59 31.75
N ASP A 27 -5.33 -12.31 32.05
CA ASP A 27 -5.59 -11.82 33.39
C ASP A 27 -7.05 -12.10 33.77
N ASP A 28 -7.43 -11.81 35.02
CA ASP A 28 -8.79 -12.01 35.52
C ASP A 28 -9.83 -11.05 34.90
N LEU A 29 -9.41 -10.18 33.97
CA LEU A 29 -10.25 -9.30 33.18
C LEU A 29 -10.53 -9.84 31.77
N THR A 30 -9.66 -10.72 31.25
CA THR A 30 -9.77 -11.26 29.88
C THR A 30 -11.05 -12.05 29.70
N GLY A 31 -11.89 -11.67 28.73
CA GLY A 31 -13.19 -12.26 28.44
C GLY A 31 -14.35 -11.69 29.28
N HIS A 32 -14.10 -10.74 30.17
CA HIS A 32 -15.14 -10.08 30.95
C HIS A 32 -15.96 -9.11 30.08
N LYS A 33 -17.28 -9.01 30.30
CA LYS A 33 -18.20 -8.18 29.49
C LYS A 33 -17.78 -6.70 29.39
N TYR A 34 -17.12 -6.19 30.43
CA TYR A 34 -16.66 -4.81 30.53
C TYR A 34 -15.14 -4.67 30.46
N GLU A 35 -14.47 -5.64 29.82
CA GLU A 35 -13.01 -5.66 29.66
C GLU A 35 -12.48 -4.37 29.04
N GLU A 36 -13.08 -3.93 27.92
CA GLU A 36 -12.65 -2.72 27.20
C GLU A 36 -12.64 -1.48 28.12
N GLN A 37 -13.72 -1.29 28.88
CA GLN A 37 -13.89 -0.12 29.76
C GLN A 37 -12.88 -0.15 30.90
N VAL A 38 -12.68 -1.31 31.54
CA VAL A 38 -11.72 -1.43 32.63
C VAL A 38 -10.30 -1.23 32.12
N ARG A 39 -9.94 -1.82 30.97
CA ARG A 39 -8.62 -1.62 30.35
C ARG A 39 -8.38 -0.16 29.98
N LYS A 40 -9.40 0.55 29.49
CA LYS A 40 -9.25 1.97 29.15
C LYS A 40 -8.93 2.84 30.37
N LEU A 41 -9.54 2.57 31.52
CA LEU A 41 -9.17 3.26 32.76
C LEU A 41 -7.83 2.83 33.34
N MET A 42 -7.37 1.61 33.06
CA MET A 42 -6.00 1.20 33.38
C MET A 42 -4.97 1.95 32.53
N GLU A 43 -5.22 2.11 31.22
CA GLU A 43 -4.39 2.95 30.33
C GLU A 43 -4.30 4.41 30.82
N LEU A 44 -5.40 4.93 31.36
CA LEU A 44 -5.46 6.27 31.97
C LEU A 44 -4.86 6.34 33.39
N GLY A 45 -4.42 5.21 33.95
CA GLY A 45 -3.83 5.12 35.29
C GLY A 45 -4.81 5.21 36.46
N VAL A 46 -6.13 5.25 36.19
CA VAL A 46 -7.21 5.40 37.17
C VAL A 46 -7.49 4.10 37.93
N ILE A 47 -7.42 2.97 37.21
CA ILE A 47 -7.59 1.63 37.77
C ILE A 47 -6.25 0.91 37.72
N GLN A 48 -5.88 0.26 38.82
CA GLN A 48 -4.66 -0.55 38.91
C GLN A 48 -5.01 -1.91 39.51
N GLY A 49 -4.27 -2.96 39.14
CA GLY A 49 -4.39 -4.26 39.79
C GLY A 49 -3.84 -4.24 41.23
N ASP A 50 -4.06 -5.32 41.96
CA ASP A 50 -3.38 -5.55 43.23
C ASP A 50 -1.88 -5.84 43.05
N ASP A 51 -1.16 -6.07 44.15
CA ASP A 51 0.29 -6.37 44.14
C ASP A 51 0.65 -7.64 43.34
N LYS A 52 -0.35 -8.47 42.99
CA LYS A 52 -0.21 -9.69 42.18
C LYS A 52 -0.70 -9.51 40.74
N GLY A 53 -1.08 -8.29 40.37
CA GLY A 53 -1.59 -7.95 39.03
C GLY A 53 -3.07 -8.28 38.80
N LYS A 54 -3.82 -8.66 39.83
CA LYS A 54 -5.24 -9.02 39.72
C LYS A 54 -6.12 -7.77 39.72
N ILE A 55 -7.05 -7.66 38.76
CA ILE A 55 -7.87 -6.46 38.55
C ILE A 55 -9.16 -6.48 39.38
N GLU A 56 -9.75 -7.66 39.55
CA GLU A 56 -10.99 -7.92 40.30
C GLU A 56 -12.20 -7.09 39.82
N PRO A 57 -12.66 -7.26 38.57
CA PRO A 57 -13.74 -6.44 38.01
C PRO A 57 -15.05 -6.51 38.83
N ASP A 58 -15.36 -7.64 39.46
CA ASP A 58 -16.59 -7.87 40.24
C ASP A 58 -16.50 -7.53 41.74
N ARG A 59 -15.37 -6.99 42.19
CA ARG A 59 -15.21 -6.57 43.59
C ARG A 59 -15.95 -5.26 43.88
N ASP A 60 -16.55 -5.18 45.08
CA ASP A 60 -17.12 -3.93 45.61
C ASP A 60 -16.02 -2.91 45.92
N VAL A 61 -16.23 -1.69 45.43
CA VAL A 61 -15.34 -0.54 45.60
C VAL A 61 -15.63 0.18 46.92
N THR A 62 -14.60 0.54 47.68
CA THR A 62 -14.77 1.37 48.88
C THR A 62 -14.96 2.84 48.53
N ARG A 63 -15.55 3.63 49.41
CA ARG A 63 -15.73 5.08 49.23
C ARG A 63 -14.41 5.81 49.00
N ALA A 64 -13.34 5.43 49.71
CA ALA A 64 -12.01 6.00 49.49
C ALA A 64 -11.43 5.65 48.11
N GLU A 65 -11.56 4.39 47.68
CA GLU A 65 -11.13 3.96 46.34
C GLU A 65 -11.89 4.70 45.25
N PHE A 66 -13.19 4.84 45.42
CA PHE A 66 -14.04 5.53 44.47
C PHE A 66 -13.68 7.02 44.34
N VAL A 67 -13.49 7.73 45.46
CA VAL A 67 -13.10 9.15 45.41
C VAL A 67 -11.76 9.35 44.71
N LYS A 68 -10.78 8.47 44.95
CA LYS A 68 -9.53 8.46 44.19
C LYS A 68 -9.79 8.30 42.69
N MET A 69 -10.60 7.31 42.30
CA MET A 69 -10.94 7.10 40.89
C MET A 69 -11.66 8.30 40.26
N VAL A 70 -12.57 8.99 40.97
CA VAL A 70 -13.21 10.22 40.48
C VAL A 70 -12.19 11.33 40.25
N VAL A 71 -11.33 11.60 41.23
CA VAL A 71 -10.33 12.67 41.15
C VAL A 71 -9.36 12.43 40.00
N GLU A 72 -8.92 11.18 39.82
CA GLU A 72 -8.01 10.79 38.74
C GLU A 72 -8.71 10.81 37.38
N ALA A 73 -9.91 10.23 37.27
CA ALA A 73 -10.66 10.17 36.02
C ALA A 73 -11.09 11.54 35.51
N PHE A 74 -11.54 12.45 36.38
CA PHE A 74 -11.99 13.79 35.97
C PHE A 74 -10.89 14.85 36.01
N GLU A 75 -9.67 14.44 36.38
CA GLU A 75 -8.49 15.32 36.50
C GLU A 75 -8.78 16.53 37.41
N ILE A 76 -9.38 16.26 38.57
CA ILE A 76 -9.77 17.27 39.55
C ILE A 76 -8.52 17.84 40.23
N GLY A 77 -8.40 19.16 40.27
CA GLY A 77 -7.25 19.85 40.87
C GLY A 77 -6.00 19.90 39.99
N LYS A 78 -6.03 19.36 38.76
CA LYS A 78 -4.98 19.56 37.76
C LYS A 78 -5.27 20.84 36.96
N ALA A 79 -4.29 21.75 36.89
CA ALA A 79 -4.34 22.84 35.93
C ALA A 79 -4.16 22.30 34.50
N ALA A 80 -4.74 22.96 33.50
CA ALA A 80 -4.54 22.64 32.08
C ALA A 80 -3.03 22.59 31.76
N GLU A 81 -2.62 21.64 30.91
CA GLU A 81 -1.24 21.17 30.70
C GLU A 81 -0.13 22.24 30.80
N GLY A 82 0.86 22.00 31.67
CA GLY A 82 2.06 22.82 31.80
C GLY A 82 2.71 22.87 33.19
N ALA A 83 2.02 22.42 34.24
CA ALA A 83 2.57 22.37 35.59
C ALA A 83 2.42 20.96 36.19
N ALA A 84 3.54 20.23 36.30
CA ALA A 84 3.60 19.04 37.12
C ALA A 84 3.42 19.46 38.59
N LEU A 85 2.26 19.14 39.16
CA LEU A 85 2.06 19.24 40.61
C LEU A 85 2.08 17.83 41.18
N SER A 86 3.20 17.53 41.84
CA SER A 86 3.28 16.53 42.89
C SER A 86 2.24 16.91 43.96
N PHE A 87 1.38 15.97 44.35
CA PHE A 87 0.41 16.17 45.43
C PHE A 87 1.19 16.49 46.71
N SER A 88 1.37 17.79 46.99
CA SER A 88 2.06 18.22 48.19
C SER A 88 1.20 17.85 49.39
N SER A 89 1.83 17.25 50.38
CA SER A 89 1.26 16.86 51.67
C SER A 89 0.94 18.06 52.56
N ALA A 90 0.43 19.15 51.99
CA ALA A 90 0.09 20.37 52.72
C ALA A 90 -1.30 20.23 53.33
N SER A 91 -1.30 20.11 54.65
CA SER A 91 -2.43 19.95 55.54
C SER A 91 -3.36 21.18 55.57
N ASN A 92 -4.36 21.24 54.71
CA ASN A 92 -5.65 21.77 55.13
C ASN A 92 -6.39 20.61 55.81
N GLN A 93 -6.48 20.68 57.14
CA GLN A 93 -6.99 19.58 57.96
C GLN A 93 -8.46 19.34 57.61
N LEU A 94 -8.74 18.27 56.85
CA LEU A 94 -10.08 17.72 56.73
C LEU A 94 -10.60 17.40 58.13
N ASP A 95 -11.72 18.00 58.55
CA ASP A 95 -12.29 17.83 59.90
C ASP A 95 -13.03 16.48 60.09
N PHE A 96 -12.72 15.46 59.27
CA PHE A 96 -13.34 14.14 59.38
C PHE A 96 -12.66 13.30 60.46
N LYS A 97 -13.44 12.88 61.46
CA LYS A 97 -12.97 12.19 62.68
C LYS A 97 -12.44 10.77 62.43
N ASP A 98 -12.81 10.16 61.31
CA ASP A 98 -12.49 8.79 60.95
C ASP A 98 -11.40 8.65 59.87
N LEU A 99 -10.74 9.77 59.51
CA LEU A 99 -9.60 9.75 58.62
C LEU A 99 -8.29 9.61 59.40
N LYS A 100 -7.48 8.62 59.02
CA LYS A 100 -6.15 8.43 59.59
C LYS A 100 -5.17 9.39 58.90
N ALA A 101 -4.48 10.21 59.68
CA ALA A 101 -3.43 11.10 59.17
C ALA A 101 -2.38 10.32 58.37
N GLY A 102 -1.99 10.84 57.21
CA GLY A 102 -1.01 10.22 56.31
C GLY A 102 -1.52 9.02 55.50
N ALA A 103 -2.79 8.64 55.61
CA ALA A 103 -3.34 7.58 54.76
C ALA A 103 -3.36 7.99 53.27
N TRP A 104 -3.22 7.02 52.37
CA TRP A 104 -3.13 7.24 50.90
C TRP A 104 -4.33 8.00 50.32
N TYR A 105 -5.50 7.89 50.96
CA TYR A 105 -6.74 8.53 50.52
C TYR A 105 -6.88 9.99 50.97
N ILE A 106 -5.98 10.52 51.82
CA ILE A 106 -6.09 11.89 52.32
C ILE A 106 -6.06 12.90 51.16
N GLY A 107 -5.04 12.83 50.30
CA GLY A 107 -4.91 13.75 49.15
C GLY A 107 -6.13 13.73 48.22
N PRO A 108 -6.58 12.57 47.73
CA PRO A 108 -7.78 12.48 46.91
C PRO A 108 -9.05 13.00 47.58
N ILE A 109 -9.25 12.70 48.88
CA ILE A 109 -10.42 13.20 49.62
C ILE A 109 -10.35 14.72 49.75
N THR A 110 -9.18 15.30 50.03
CA THR A 110 -9.01 16.76 50.10
C THR A 110 -9.42 17.41 48.79
N ALA A 111 -8.88 16.94 47.67
CA ALA A 111 -9.22 17.47 46.35
C ALA A 111 -10.73 17.36 46.04
N ALA A 112 -11.36 16.23 46.40
CA ALA A 112 -12.79 16.05 46.20
C ALA A 112 -13.65 16.95 47.10
N VAL A 113 -13.23 17.23 48.33
CA VAL A 113 -13.94 18.16 49.23
C VAL A 113 -13.80 19.60 48.73
N GLU A 114 -12.59 20.02 48.36
CA GLU A 114 -12.34 21.36 47.81
C GLU A 114 -13.10 21.62 46.52
N ALA A 115 -13.25 20.60 45.67
CA ALA A 115 -14.05 20.66 44.44
C ALA A 115 -15.56 20.48 44.67
N GLY A 116 -16.03 20.32 45.90
CA GLY A 116 -17.45 20.13 46.22
C GLY A 116 -18.04 18.79 45.78
N ILE A 117 -17.21 17.80 45.46
CA ILE A 117 -17.62 16.46 45.00
C ILE A 117 -18.18 15.62 46.15
N THR A 118 -17.63 15.77 47.35
CA THR A 118 -18.07 15.05 48.56
C THR A 118 -18.09 15.96 49.78
N THR A 119 -19.06 15.76 50.65
CA THR A 119 -19.27 16.53 51.89
C THR A 119 -19.19 15.65 53.16
N GLY A 120 -18.92 14.35 53.00
CA GLY A 120 -18.99 13.37 54.08
C GLY A 120 -20.40 13.11 54.61
N TYR A 121 -20.49 12.53 55.80
CA TYR A 121 -21.68 12.14 56.53
C TYR A 121 -21.88 13.00 57.79
N PRO A 122 -23.11 13.03 58.35
CA PRO A 122 -23.37 13.62 59.66
C PRO A 122 -22.40 13.13 60.74
N GLY A 123 -22.00 14.04 61.64
CA GLY A 123 -21.03 13.75 62.70
C GLY A 123 -19.55 13.92 62.30
N ASN A 124 -19.29 14.56 61.16
CA ASN A 124 -17.97 14.74 60.55
C ASN A 124 -17.27 13.40 60.30
N LEU A 125 -17.94 12.51 59.56
CA LEU A 125 -17.41 11.20 59.17
C LEU A 125 -17.32 11.08 57.65
N PHE A 126 -16.31 10.41 57.13
CA PHE A 126 -16.19 10.12 55.69
C PHE A 126 -16.54 8.67 55.33
N LYS A 127 -16.22 7.75 56.25
CA LYS A 127 -16.34 6.29 56.15
C LYS A 127 -15.50 5.70 55.01
N PRO A 128 -14.16 5.80 55.05
CA PRO A 128 -13.29 5.48 53.91
C PRO A 128 -13.33 3.99 53.49
N SER A 129 -13.61 3.08 54.44
CA SER A 129 -13.62 1.64 54.19
C SER A 129 -15.00 1.08 53.80
N GLU A 130 -16.07 1.87 53.96
CA GLU A 130 -17.42 1.45 53.57
C GLU A 130 -17.53 1.30 52.06
N LYS A 131 -18.37 0.37 51.60
CA LYS A 131 -18.62 0.18 50.17
C LYS A 131 -19.50 1.31 49.64
N ILE A 132 -19.19 1.80 48.46
CA ILE A 132 -19.97 2.89 47.86
C ILE A 132 -21.25 2.34 47.23
N THR A 133 -22.39 2.93 47.60
CA THR A 133 -23.69 2.58 47.01
C THR A 133 -23.85 3.21 45.63
N ARG A 134 -24.73 2.65 44.78
CA ARG A 134 -25.02 3.22 43.43
C ARG A 134 -25.48 4.68 43.49
N GLN A 135 -26.29 5.06 44.48
CA GLN A 135 -26.76 6.44 44.63
C GLN A 135 -25.65 7.41 45.08
N GLU A 136 -24.71 6.96 45.91
CA GLU A 136 -23.56 7.76 46.33
C GLU A 136 -22.58 7.98 45.17
N MET A 137 -22.32 6.91 44.39
CA MET A 137 -21.56 6.98 43.15
C MET A 137 -22.18 8.02 42.20
N ALA A 138 -23.50 7.99 42.04
CA ALA A 138 -24.22 8.95 41.20
C ALA A 138 -24.02 10.40 41.67
N SER A 139 -24.15 10.68 42.97
CA SER A 139 -23.92 12.03 43.50
C SER A 139 -22.49 12.53 43.28
N MET A 140 -21.49 11.70 43.51
CA MET A 140 -20.10 12.12 43.34
C MET A 140 -19.74 12.36 41.87
N VAL A 141 -20.22 11.52 40.95
CA VAL A 141 -19.97 11.72 39.50
C VAL A 141 -20.71 12.96 39.00
N SER A 142 -21.97 13.15 39.38
CA SER A 142 -22.74 14.35 38.99
C SER A 142 -22.06 15.63 39.46
N ARG A 143 -21.54 15.66 40.69
CA ARG A 143 -20.81 16.82 41.21
C ARG A 143 -19.44 16.99 40.55
N ALA A 144 -18.78 15.91 40.14
CA ALA A 144 -17.55 16.00 39.34
C ALA A 144 -17.82 16.66 37.97
N LEU A 145 -18.94 16.36 37.32
CA LEU A 145 -19.37 17.06 36.10
C LEU A 145 -19.55 18.57 36.35
N THR A 146 -20.27 18.93 37.42
CA THR A 146 -20.45 20.33 37.86
C THR A 146 -19.10 21.03 38.11
N ALA A 147 -18.18 20.37 38.82
CA ALA A 147 -16.84 20.90 39.08
C ALA A 147 -16.00 21.12 37.81
N LYS A 148 -16.33 20.41 36.72
CA LYS A 148 -15.71 20.58 35.39
C LYS A 148 -16.51 21.51 34.47
N GLY A 149 -17.51 22.20 34.99
CA GLY A 149 -18.30 23.22 34.27
C GLY A 149 -19.53 22.68 33.54
N ILE A 150 -19.84 21.38 33.66
CA ILE A 150 -21.04 20.78 33.10
C ILE A 150 -22.18 20.92 34.11
N ASN A 151 -22.96 21.99 33.97
CA ASN A 151 -24.03 22.35 34.89
C ASN A 151 -25.39 22.03 34.28
N VAL A 152 -26.01 20.93 34.72
CA VAL A 152 -27.39 20.57 34.36
C VAL A 152 -28.25 20.63 35.61
N LYS A 153 -29.37 21.34 35.52
CA LYS A 153 -30.33 21.43 36.63
C LYS A 153 -31.27 20.25 36.57
N ALA A 154 -31.62 19.70 37.73
CA ALA A 154 -32.53 18.56 37.79
C ALA A 154 -33.87 18.90 37.13
N GLU A 155 -34.44 20.09 37.38
CA GLU A 155 -35.72 20.51 36.80
C GLU A 155 -35.79 20.47 35.26
N ASP A 156 -34.65 20.58 34.58
CA ASP A 156 -34.55 20.58 33.11
C ASP A 156 -34.48 19.16 32.51
N THR A 157 -34.47 18.13 33.36
CA THR A 157 -34.36 16.72 32.94
C THR A 157 -35.67 15.96 33.13
N ALA A 158 -35.83 14.76 32.58
CA ALA A 158 -37.04 13.96 32.83
C ALA A 158 -37.06 13.40 34.27
N GLU A 159 -38.25 13.22 34.85
CA GLU A 159 -38.41 12.54 36.14
C GLU A 159 -37.97 11.07 36.06
N LEU A 160 -37.48 10.52 37.18
CA LEU A 160 -37.07 9.13 37.27
C LEU A 160 -38.27 8.18 37.16
N SER A 161 -38.15 7.18 36.29
CA SER A 161 -39.20 6.19 35.98
C SER A 161 -38.91 4.78 36.49
N PHE A 162 -37.88 4.60 37.30
CA PHE A 162 -37.54 3.30 37.90
C PHE A 162 -38.59 2.89 38.95
N SER A 163 -38.90 1.60 39.04
CA SER A 163 -39.91 1.07 39.97
C SER A 163 -39.55 1.27 41.44
N ASP A 164 -38.26 1.45 41.74
CA ASP A 164 -37.70 1.69 43.07
C ASP A 164 -37.21 3.15 43.25
N SER A 165 -37.68 4.10 42.43
CA SER A 165 -37.26 5.51 42.52
C SER A 165 -37.53 6.14 43.89
N ASN A 166 -38.55 5.67 44.61
CA ASN A 166 -38.89 6.12 45.97
C ASN A 166 -37.90 5.62 47.04
N SER A 167 -37.09 4.60 46.72
CA SER A 167 -36.03 4.09 47.59
C SER A 167 -34.72 4.87 47.45
N ILE A 168 -34.62 5.78 46.46
CA ILE A 168 -33.48 6.68 46.32
C ILE A 168 -33.59 7.75 47.40
N HIS A 169 -32.55 7.90 48.23
CA HIS A 169 -32.56 8.91 49.28
C HIS A 169 -32.71 10.32 48.66
N PRO A 170 -33.52 11.23 49.24
CA PRO A 170 -33.78 12.55 48.65
C PRO A 170 -32.52 13.34 48.26
N ALA A 171 -31.46 13.27 49.08
CA ALA A 171 -30.19 13.94 48.82
C ALA A 171 -29.44 13.46 47.55
N HIS A 172 -29.81 12.31 47.00
CA HIS A 172 -29.19 11.73 45.80
C HIS A 172 -30.09 11.80 44.57
N ARG A 173 -31.41 12.02 44.74
CA ARG A 173 -32.42 11.91 43.69
C ARG A 173 -32.12 12.78 42.46
N ASP A 174 -31.78 14.04 42.68
CA ASP A 174 -31.45 14.98 41.61
C ASP A 174 -30.20 14.56 40.83
N ASN A 175 -29.18 14.07 41.52
CA ASN A 175 -27.95 13.61 40.87
C ASN A 175 -28.18 12.32 40.05
N VAL A 176 -29.00 11.40 40.56
CA VAL A 176 -29.39 10.19 39.81
C VAL A 176 -30.18 10.57 38.56
N ARG A 177 -31.08 11.56 38.67
CA ARG A 177 -31.85 12.10 37.55
C ARG A 177 -30.94 12.71 36.48
N ILE A 178 -29.99 13.56 36.87
CA ILE A 178 -29.00 14.17 35.96
C ILE A 178 -28.18 13.10 35.23
N LEU A 179 -27.59 12.14 35.95
CA LEU A 179 -26.77 11.12 35.30
C LEU A 179 -27.55 10.15 34.41
N THR A 180 -28.83 9.94 34.71
CA THR A 180 -29.73 9.17 33.83
C THR A 180 -30.06 9.96 32.56
N HIS A 181 -30.25 11.27 32.67
CA HIS A 181 -30.47 12.15 31.52
C HIS A 181 -29.28 12.17 30.55
N HIS A 182 -28.05 12.22 31.06
CA HIS A 182 -26.83 12.09 30.24
C HIS A 182 -26.55 10.65 29.77
N GLY A 183 -27.33 9.65 30.19
CA GLY A 183 -27.07 8.24 29.88
C GLY A 183 -25.77 7.69 30.47
N ILE A 184 -25.17 8.40 31.44
CA ILE A 184 -23.97 7.98 32.18
C ILE A 184 -24.30 6.79 33.07
N MET A 185 -25.46 6.85 33.74
CA MET A 185 -26.01 5.74 34.52
C MET A 185 -27.39 5.36 33.99
N ASN A 186 -27.68 4.06 33.95
CA ASN A 186 -28.98 3.53 33.53
C ASN A 186 -29.53 2.58 34.60
N GLY A 187 -30.84 2.36 34.58
CA GLY A 187 -31.50 1.30 35.35
C GLY A 187 -31.09 -0.10 34.87
N ASN A 188 -31.38 -1.08 35.71
CA ASN A 188 -31.24 -2.50 35.41
C ASN A 188 -32.36 -2.96 34.46
N THR A 189 -32.19 -4.14 33.87
CA THR A 189 -33.17 -4.73 32.93
C THR A 189 -34.53 -5.03 33.56
N ASP A 190 -34.61 -5.11 34.89
CA ASP A 190 -35.84 -5.30 35.68
C ASP A 190 -36.54 -3.96 36.02
N ASN A 191 -36.14 -2.85 35.40
CA ASN A 191 -36.64 -1.48 35.63
C ASN A 191 -36.34 -0.90 37.03
N THR A 192 -35.37 -1.46 37.76
CA THR A 192 -34.90 -0.91 39.04
C THR A 192 -33.59 -0.12 38.90
N PHE A 193 -33.33 0.83 39.79
CA PHE A 193 -32.02 1.49 39.92
C PHE A 193 -31.09 0.81 40.93
N LYS A 194 -31.68 0.17 41.95
CA LYS A 194 -31.01 -0.43 43.12
C LYS A 194 -30.10 0.55 43.85
N PRO A 195 -30.65 1.63 44.44
CA PRO A 195 -29.86 2.74 44.98
C PRO A 195 -28.90 2.34 46.10
N LEU A 196 -29.24 1.31 46.89
CA LEU A 196 -28.47 0.86 48.05
C LEU A 196 -27.48 -0.27 47.73
N ASP A 197 -27.49 -0.80 46.51
CA ASP A 197 -26.54 -1.84 46.11
C ASP A 197 -25.12 -1.27 46.01
N ASN A 198 -24.13 -2.07 46.40
CA ASN A 198 -22.72 -1.72 46.28
C ASN A 198 -22.28 -1.67 44.81
N SER A 199 -21.42 -0.72 44.49
CA SER A 199 -20.89 -0.55 43.13
C SER A 199 -19.67 -1.43 42.89
N LYS A 200 -19.74 -2.25 41.83
CA LYS A 200 -18.62 -3.09 41.37
C LYS A 200 -17.57 -2.27 40.63
N ARG A 201 -16.32 -2.75 40.60
CA ARG A 201 -15.21 -2.07 39.93
C ARG A 201 -15.43 -1.89 38.43
N TRP A 202 -16.01 -2.87 37.74
CA TRP A 202 -16.40 -2.73 36.32
C TRP A 202 -17.46 -1.64 36.09
N MET A 203 -18.37 -1.47 37.04
CA MET A 203 -19.47 -0.52 36.96
C MET A 203 -18.96 0.90 37.16
N VAL A 204 -18.06 1.08 38.14
CA VAL A 204 -17.32 2.32 38.31
C VAL A 204 -16.56 2.63 37.02
N ALA A 205 -15.90 1.65 36.41
CA ALA A 205 -15.15 1.89 35.18
C ALA A 205 -16.01 2.40 34.02
N LEU A 206 -17.16 1.76 33.80
CA LEU A 206 -18.13 2.17 32.80
C LEU A 206 -18.66 3.59 33.06
N VAL A 207 -19.05 3.90 34.30
CA VAL A 207 -19.62 5.19 34.68
C VAL A 207 -18.58 6.31 34.56
N MET A 208 -17.34 6.08 35.00
CA MET A 208 -16.25 7.06 34.88
C MET A 208 -15.91 7.37 33.43
N LEU A 209 -15.86 6.37 32.55
CA LEU A 209 -15.60 6.61 31.13
C LEU A 209 -16.71 7.43 30.49
N LYS A 210 -17.97 7.05 30.70
CA LYS A 210 -19.10 7.82 30.16
C LYS A 210 -19.13 9.25 30.69
N GLY A 211 -18.87 9.45 31.99
CA GLY A 211 -18.77 10.78 32.56
C GLY A 211 -17.56 11.56 32.01
N ARG A 212 -16.41 10.91 31.78
CA ARG A 212 -15.26 11.52 31.11
C ARG A 212 -15.59 11.95 29.69
N ASP A 213 -16.39 11.19 28.94
CA ASP A 213 -16.76 11.54 27.57
C ASP A 213 -17.59 12.84 27.51
N GLU A 214 -18.34 13.19 28.57
CA GLU A 214 -19.02 14.49 28.66
C GLU A 214 -18.05 15.64 28.95
N VAL A 215 -17.00 15.40 29.73
CA VAL A 215 -16.04 16.42 30.16
C VAL A 215 -14.90 16.62 29.14
N PHE A 216 -14.51 15.53 28.50
CA PHE A 216 -13.43 15.42 27.52
C PHE A 216 -14.01 14.74 26.29
N PRO A 217 -14.92 15.40 25.55
CA PRO A 217 -15.54 14.78 24.38
C PRO A 217 -14.45 14.30 23.42
N PRO A 218 -14.54 13.04 22.94
CA PRO A 218 -13.54 12.52 22.03
C PRO A 218 -13.46 13.43 20.82
N GLN A 219 -12.33 14.12 20.66
CA GLN A 219 -12.08 14.94 19.48
C GLN A 219 -11.95 13.98 18.31
N ASN A 220 -12.87 14.04 17.34
CA ASN A 220 -12.75 13.27 16.11
C ASN A 220 -11.80 14.00 15.17
N LEU A 221 -10.50 13.92 15.46
CA LEU A 221 -9.48 14.61 14.68
C LEU A 221 -9.23 13.85 13.36
N PRO A 222 -9.00 14.57 12.25
CA PRO A 222 -8.99 13.98 10.91
C PRO A 222 -7.82 13.01 10.66
N PHE A 223 -6.74 13.11 11.44
CA PHE A 223 -5.55 12.29 11.27
C PHE A 223 -5.28 11.41 12.49
N GLN A 224 -4.96 10.15 12.25
CA GLN A 224 -4.75 9.15 13.29
C GLN A 224 -3.38 8.51 13.10
N ALA A 225 -2.58 8.45 14.16
CA ALA A 225 -1.35 7.68 14.17
C ALA A 225 -1.64 6.28 14.69
N SER A 226 -1.24 5.25 13.93
CA SER A 226 -1.65 3.88 14.17
C SER A 226 -0.52 2.87 14.11
N THR A 227 -0.64 1.84 14.94
CA THR A 227 0.15 0.61 14.83
C THR A 227 -0.43 -0.26 13.72
N VAL A 228 0.44 -0.86 12.90
CA VAL A 228 0.06 -1.81 11.85
C VAL A 228 0.10 -3.23 12.42
N LEU A 229 -0.99 -3.98 12.24
CA LEU A 229 -1.15 -5.39 12.60
C LEU A 229 -1.25 -6.24 11.32
N THR A 230 -1.42 -7.56 11.47
CA THR A 230 -1.43 -8.51 10.34
C THR A 230 -2.53 -8.25 9.31
N ASP A 231 -3.70 -7.76 9.72
CA ASP A 231 -4.85 -7.53 8.82
C ASP A 231 -5.58 -6.21 9.11
N SER A 232 -5.09 -5.42 10.06
CA SER A 232 -5.75 -4.22 10.52
C SER A 232 -4.75 -3.21 11.05
N THR A 233 -5.26 -2.05 11.44
CA THR A 233 -4.52 -1.05 12.20
C THR A 233 -5.17 -0.86 13.56
N LYS A 234 -4.41 -0.31 14.51
CA LYS A 234 -4.91 0.14 15.82
C LYS A 234 -4.52 1.59 16.02
N VAL A 235 -5.52 2.46 16.14
CA VAL A 235 -5.32 3.89 16.43
C VAL A 235 -4.68 4.06 17.81
N VAL A 236 -3.57 4.79 17.84
CA VAL A 236 -2.82 5.11 19.07
C VAL A 236 -3.12 6.54 19.52
N ARG A 237 -3.15 7.50 18.58
CA ARG A 237 -3.37 8.92 18.87
C ARG A 237 -3.98 9.64 17.67
N GLN A 238 -4.68 10.74 17.89
CA GLN A 238 -5.27 11.57 16.83
C GLN A 238 -4.69 13.00 16.82
N PHE A 239 -4.73 13.66 15.66
CA PHE A 239 -4.08 14.94 15.39
C PHE A 239 -4.89 15.82 14.42
N GLU A 240 -4.83 17.14 14.62
CA GLU A 240 -5.47 18.13 13.75
C GLU A 240 -4.84 18.16 12.35
N THR A 241 -3.53 17.95 12.27
CA THR A 241 -2.78 18.05 11.00
C THR A 241 -2.01 16.76 10.69
N PHE A 242 -1.89 16.46 9.40
CA PHE A 242 -1.07 15.37 8.90
C PHE A 242 0.39 15.46 9.38
N ALA A 243 0.96 16.67 9.39
CA ALA A 243 2.35 16.89 9.78
C ALA A 243 2.61 16.48 11.24
N GLN A 244 1.70 16.81 12.16
CA GLN A 244 1.80 16.39 13.56
C GLN A 244 1.70 14.87 13.69
N ALA A 245 0.76 14.23 12.99
CA ALA A 245 0.60 12.78 13.01
C ALA A 245 1.86 12.08 12.49
N LYS A 246 2.39 12.50 11.34
CA LYS A 246 3.60 11.92 10.74
C LYS A 246 4.82 12.11 11.64
N GLN A 247 5.00 13.30 12.22
CA GLN A 247 6.08 13.57 13.16
C GLN A 247 6.00 12.66 14.40
N TYR A 248 4.79 12.48 14.96
CA TYR A 248 4.60 11.57 16.08
C TYR A 248 4.99 10.14 15.71
N VAL A 249 4.50 9.62 14.57
CA VAL A 249 4.86 8.27 14.11
C VAL A 249 6.37 8.12 13.97
N GLN A 250 7.05 9.09 13.37
CA GLN A 250 8.51 9.08 13.19
C GLN A 250 9.31 9.19 14.50
N SER A 251 8.70 9.68 15.58
CA SER A 251 9.31 9.78 16.91
C SER A 251 9.15 8.52 17.77
N THR A 252 8.43 7.52 17.27
CA THR A 252 8.08 6.31 18.03
C THR A 252 8.47 5.04 17.28
N ASN A 253 8.73 3.95 18.02
CA ASN A 253 9.10 2.66 17.43
C ASN A 253 7.91 1.71 17.18
N ASN A 254 6.76 1.94 17.83
CA ASN A 254 5.63 1.00 17.83
C ASN A 254 4.42 1.50 17.01
N VAL A 255 4.52 2.68 16.40
CA VAL A 255 3.50 3.29 15.55
C VAL A 255 4.11 3.40 14.16
N HIS A 256 3.34 3.06 13.12
CA HIS A 256 3.91 2.76 11.80
C HIS A 256 3.20 3.48 10.64
N ALA A 257 2.00 4.01 10.88
CA ALA A 257 1.17 4.61 9.84
C ALA A 257 0.42 5.84 10.34
N VAL A 258 0.05 6.71 9.38
CA VAL A 258 -0.96 7.75 9.55
C VAL A 258 -2.18 7.38 8.72
N GLU A 259 -3.35 7.52 9.31
CA GLU A 259 -4.65 7.26 8.71
C GLU A 259 -5.51 8.51 8.68
N ALA A 260 -6.40 8.58 7.68
CA ALA A 260 -7.51 9.52 7.60
C ALA A 260 -8.70 8.82 6.95
N ASN A 261 -9.92 9.07 7.46
CA ASN A 261 -11.15 8.43 6.97
C ASN A 261 -11.04 6.89 6.89
N ASN A 262 -10.43 6.26 7.91
CA ASN A 262 -10.19 4.82 7.99
C ASN A 262 -9.35 4.24 6.84
N LYS A 263 -8.47 5.07 6.24
CA LYS A 263 -7.52 4.66 5.21
C LYS A 263 -6.12 5.07 5.62
N VAL A 264 -5.15 4.18 5.42
CA VAL A 264 -3.73 4.52 5.52
C VAL A 264 -3.38 5.51 4.42
N ILE A 265 -2.95 6.71 4.81
CA ILE A 265 -2.50 7.77 3.91
C ILE A 265 -0.99 7.98 3.96
N TRP A 266 -0.32 7.46 4.99
CA TRP A 266 1.13 7.39 5.09
C TRP A 266 1.57 6.16 5.88
N MET A 267 2.68 5.56 5.49
CA MET A 267 3.27 4.40 6.17
C MET A 267 4.80 4.49 6.18
N GLN A 268 5.45 3.82 7.12
CA GLN A 268 6.92 3.71 7.15
C GLN A 268 7.45 2.81 6.02
N SER A 269 6.80 1.67 5.79
CA SER A 269 7.18 0.71 4.75
C SER A 269 5.96 -0.06 4.24
N GLY A 270 6.01 -0.46 2.96
CA GLY A 270 4.94 -1.20 2.30
C GLY A 270 4.98 -1.05 0.79
N ILE A 271 3.84 -1.33 0.16
CA ILE A 271 3.64 -1.25 -1.29
C ILE A 271 2.42 -0.39 -1.62
N VAL A 272 2.43 0.23 -2.80
CA VAL A 272 1.25 0.92 -3.34
C VAL A 272 0.63 0.05 -4.43
N ALA A 273 -0.69 -0.11 -4.39
CA ALA A 273 -1.46 -0.72 -5.46
C ALA A 273 -2.48 0.29 -6.00
N THR A 274 -2.61 0.42 -7.32
CA THR A 274 -3.65 1.28 -7.90
C THR A 274 -5.03 0.64 -7.71
N ASN A 275 -6.05 1.44 -7.42
CA ASN A 275 -7.44 0.98 -7.31
C ASN A 275 -8.32 1.44 -8.49
N ALA A 276 -7.75 2.25 -9.38
CA ALA A 276 -8.39 2.80 -10.57
C ALA A 276 -7.35 2.96 -11.70
N PHE A 277 -7.78 3.48 -12.85
CA PHE A 277 -6.85 4.03 -13.85
C PHE A 277 -6.06 5.19 -13.22
N THR A 278 -4.74 5.12 -13.31
CA THR A 278 -3.87 6.05 -12.60
C THR A 278 -2.81 6.62 -13.52
N GLU A 279 -2.81 7.94 -13.68
CA GLU A 279 -1.71 8.69 -14.26
C GLU A 279 -0.59 8.88 -13.23
N VAL A 280 0.67 8.75 -13.67
CA VAL A 280 1.85 8.95 -12.84
C VAL A 280 2.57 10.22 -13.28
N TYR A 281 2.53 11.25 -12.44
CA TYR A 281 3.02 12.59 -12.72
C TYR A 281 4.47 12.78 -12.29
N HIS A 282 5.17 13.72 -12.93
CA HIS A 282 6.55 14.06 -12.59
C HIS A 282 6.66 14.94 -11.34
N THR A 283 5.61 15.70 -11.03
CA THR A 283 5.59 16.67 -9.93
C THR A 283 4.46 16.38 -8.96
N GLN A 284 4.65 16.76 -7.70
CA GLN A 284 3.65 16.59 -6.64
C GLN A 284 2.35 17.39 -6.85
N ASN A 285 2.37 18.41 -7.72
CA ASN A 285 1.19 19.21 -8.09
C ASN A 285 0.49 18.67 -9.34
N PHE A 286 0.78 17.42 -9.72
CA PHE A 286 0.20 16.71 -10.86
C PHE A 286 0.35 17.45 -12.21
N GLN A 287 1.46 18.17 -12.35
CA GLN A 287 1.82 18.82 -13.61
C GLN A 287 2.70 17.90 -14.47
N TRP A 288 2.42 17.92 -15.77
CA TRP A 288 3.23 17.21 -16.77
C TRP A 288 4.56 17.91 -16.99
N ALA A 289 5.59 17.13 -17.35
CA ALA A 289 6.86 17.69 -17.79
C ALA A 289 6.66 18.56 -19.06
N PRO A 290 7.41 19.67 -19.21
CA PRO A 290 7.43 20.44 -20.45
C PRO A 290 7.70 19.54 -21.67
N GLY A 291 6.89 19.68 -22.71
CA GLY A 291 6.94 18.80 -23.90
C GLY A 291 6.02 17.58 -23.85
N GLY A 292 5.49 17.18 -22.68
CA GLY A 292 4.33 16.30 -22.53
C GLY A 292 4.39 14.90 -23.17
N GLN A 293 5.54 14.45 -23.68
CA GLN A 293 5.68 13.15 -24.35
C GLN A 293 5.78 11.99 -23.35
N PHE A 294 6.45 12.19 -22.22
CA PHE A 294 6.52 11.22 -21.13
C PHE A 294 5.32 11.37 -20.20
N ARG A 295 4.33 10.47 -20.35
CA ARG A 295 3.08 10.44 -19.57
C ARG A 295 2.68 9.00 -19.26
N PRO A 296 3.36 8.32 -18.32
CA PRO A 296 2.97 6.98 -17.93
C PRO A 296 1.62 6.97 -17.23
N TYR A 297 0.81 5.98 -17.57
CA TYR A 297 -0.46 5.68 -16.90
C TYR A 297 -0.60 4.17 -16.76
N VAL A 298 -1.37 3.72 -15.77
CA VAL A 298 -1.52 2.30 -15.46
C VAL A 298 -2.97 1.93 -15.14
N SER A 299 -3.34 0.66 -15.34
CA SER A 299 -4.65 0.13 -14.92
C SER A 299 -4.73 -0.03 -13.40
N SER A 300 -5.92 -0.33 -12.89
CA SER A 300 -6.09 -0.79 -11.50
C SER A 300 -5.27 -2.06 -11.23
N ASN A 301 -4.96 -2.31 -9.96
CA ASN A 301 -4.14 -3.41 -9.46
C ASN A 301 -2.68 -3.40 -9.97
N THR A 302 -2.15 -2.23 -10.32
CA THR A 302 -0.73 -2.10 -10.66
C THR A 302 0.07 -1.82 -9.39
N GLU A 303 1.08 -2.65 -9.14
CA GLU A 303 2.02 -2.46 -8.03
C GLU A 303 3.04 -1.36 -8.33
N MET A 304 3.29 -0.52 -7.34
CA MET A 304 4.32 0.51 -7.35
C MET A 304 5.07 0.49 -6.03
N LYS A 305 6.36 0.76 -6.07
CA LYS A 305 7.17 0.85 -4.85
C LYS A 305 6.79 2.13 -4.11
N TYR A 306 6.40 2.00 -2.85
CA TYR A 306 6.17 3.14 -2.00
C TYR A 306 7.49 3.86 -1.69
N LEU A 307 7.51 5.19 -1.79
CA LEU A 307 8.66 6.01 -1.41
C LEU A 307 8.32 6.97 -0.26
N ASP A 308 7.20 7.70 -0.36
CA ASP A 308 6.66 8.57 0.69
C ASP A 308 5.23 9.00 0.33
N SER A 309 4.53 9.67 1.23
CA SER A 309 3.25 10.33 0.92
C SER A 309 2.95 11.49 1.86
N THR A 310 1.94 12.27 1.45
CA THR A 310 1.21 13.23 2.25
C THR A 310 -0.29 12.96 2.12
N ASP A 311 -1.11 13.77 2.77
CA ASP A 311 -2.55 13.84 2.53
C ASP A 311 -2.90 14.34 1.11
N GLN A 312 -1.95 14.88 0.35
CA GLN A 312 -2.17 15.46 -0.98
C GLN A 312 -1.62 14.61 -2.13
N PHE A 313 -0.57 13.82 -1.91
CA PHE A 313 0.04 12.99 -2.95
C PHE A 313 0.69 11.72 -2.38
N VAL A 314 0.89 10.73 -3.25
CA VAL A 314 1.72 9.56 -2.96
C VAL A 314 2.90 9.55 -3.92
N LYS A 315 4.12 9.50 -3.37
CA LYS A 315 5.36 9.41 -4.11
C LYS A 315 5.75 7.94 -4.27
N VAL A 316 5.95 7.52 -5.52
CA VAL A 316 6.14 6.12 -5.89
C VAL A 316 7.32 5.96 -6.85
N GLU A 317 7.85 4.75 -6.96
CA GLU A 317 8.69 4.33 -8.08
C GLU A 317 7.90 3.31 -8.93
N LEU A 318 7.79 3.60 -10.23
CA LEU A 318 7.18 2.75 -11.24
C LEU A 318 8.19 2.51 -12.36
N ALA A 319 8.46 1.24 -12.67
CA ALA A 319 9.42 0.87 -13.72
C ALA A 319 10.83 1.47 -13.54
N GLY A 320 11.27 1.69 -12.29
CA GLY A 320 12.56 2.32 -11.96
C GLY A 320 12.57 3.86 -12.05
N LYS A 321 11.41 4.50 -12.27
CA LYS A 321 11.28 5.97 -12.32
C LYS A 321 10.40 6.45 -11.16
N THR A 322 10.87 7.50 -10.47
CA THR A 322 10.10 8.19 -9.45
C THR A 322 8.97 9.00 -10.08
N GLY A 323 7.79 8.95 -9.47
CA GLY A 323 6.63 9.75 -9.85
C GLY A 323 5.67 9.98 -8.69
N TYR A 324 4.59 10.70 -8.98
CA TYR A 324 3.57 11.11 -8.03
C TYR A 324 2.19 10.69 -8.53
N VAL A 325 1.37 10.15 -7.64
CA VAL A 325 0.00 9.72 -7.93
C VAL A 325 -0.97 10.34 -6.93
N LYS A 326 -2.22 10.48 -7.37
CA LYS A 326 -3.29 11.02 -6.53
C LYS A 326 -3.69 10.00 -5.46
N PRO A 327 -3.83 10.39 -4.19
CA PRO A 327 -4.13 9.45 -3.09
C PRO A 327 -5.42 8.64 -3.31
N GLU A 328 -6.44 9.22 -3.93
CA GLU A 328 -7.72 8.54 -4.19
C GLU A 328 -7.62 7.36 -5.17
N ASN A 329 -6.62 7.37 -6.05
CA ASN A 329 -6.41 6.37 -7.11
C ASN A 329 -5.53 5.18 -6.66
N VAL A 330 -5.16 5.14 -5.38
CA VAL A 330 -4.28 4.11 -4.83
C VAL A 330 -4.71 3.65 -3.45
N VAL A 331 -4.19 2.48 -3.08
CA VAL A 331 -4.23 1.95 -1.72
C VAL A 331 -2.79 1.77 -1.24
N LEU A 332 -2.49 2.30 -0.07
CA LEU A 332 -1.23 2.03 0.64
C LEU A 332 -1.40 0.76 1.45
N ILE A 333 -0.49 -0.19 1.25
CA ILE A 333 -0.51 -1.50 1.89
C ILE A 333 0.76 -1.62 2.72
N PRO A 334 0.70 -1.36 4.04
CA PRO A 334 1.83 -1.55 4.94
C PRO A 334 2.37 -2.98 4.89
N ASP A 335 3.67 -3.16 5.12
CA ASP A 335 4.29 -4.50 5.06
C ASP A 335 3.62 -5.53 5.98
N GLY A 336 3.18 -5.12 7.17
CA GLY A 336 2.45 -5.98 8.11
C GLY A 336 1.11 -6.51 7.58
N MET A 337 0.48 -5.78 6.64
CA MET A 337 -0.81 -6.12 6.03
C MET A 337 -0.67 -6.75 4.62
N LYS A 338 0.57 -6.91 4.13
CA LYS A 338 0.84 -7.37 2.77
C LYS A 338 0.65 -8.89 2.66
N LYS A 339 -0.44 -9.29 1.99
CA LYS A 339 -0.79 -10.72 1.77
C LYS A 339 0.02 -11.40 0.65
N GLY A 340 0.48 -10.61 -0.32
CA GLY A 340 1.23 -11.08 -1.47
C GLY A 340 1.88 -9.92 -2.22
N GLN A 341 2.72 -10.26 -3.19
CA GLN A 341 3.39 -9.31 -4.09
C GLN A 341 3.72 -10.02 -5.40
N SER A 342 3.73 -9.30 -6.53
CA SER A 342 4.21 -9.84 -7.80
C SER A 342 5.70 -10.20 -7.72
N TYR A 343 6.08 -11.28 -8.38
CA TYR A 343 7.45 -11.78 -8.36
C TYR A 343 7.81 -12.47 -9.69
N TYR A 344 9.10 -12.58 -9.95
CA TYR A 344 9.66 -13.31 -11.07
C TYR A 344 10.18 -14.66 -10.61
N ARG A 345 10.08 -15.66 -11.48
CA ARG A 345 10.64 -17.00 -11.23
C ARG A 345 11.27 -17.56 -12.48
N VAL A 346 12.15 -18.53 -12.28
CA VAL A 346 12.67 -19.36 -13.37
C VAL A 346 11.81 -20.61 -13.52
N ALA A 347 11.29 -20.85 -14.71
CA ALA A 347 10.51 -22.03 -15.08
C ALA A 347 10.99 -22.57 -16.43
N ASN A 348 11.45 -23.82 -16.47
CA ASN A 348 11.96 -24.48 -17.68
C ASN A 348 13.02 -23.65 -18.44
N GLY A 349 13.95 -23.02 -17.71
CA GLY A 349 15.00 -22.15 -18.27
C GLY A 349 14.52 -20.77 -18.73
N ASN A 350 13.24 -20.46 -18.59
CA ASN A 350 12.64 -19.17 -18.95
C ASN A 350 12.39 -18.32 -17.71
N LEU A 351 12.39 -17.00 -17.90
CA LEU A 351 11.84 -16.08 -16.93
C LEU A 351 10.33 -16.01 -17.09
N GLU A 352 9.60 -16.12 -15.99
CA GLU A 352 8.17 -15.82 -15.90
C GLU A 352 7.94 -14.71 -14.88
N HIS A 353 6.92 -13.89 -15.11
CA HIS A 353 6.44 -12.91 -14.15
C HIS A 353 5.08 -13.37 -13.61
N ILE A 354 4.99 -13.50 -12.29
CA ILE A 354 3.79 -13.90 -11.57
C ILE A 354 3.21 -12.65 -10.92
N LEU A 355 2.06 -12.21 -11.42
CA LEU A 355 1.37 -11.01 -11.00
C LEU A 355 0.42 -11.33 -9.85
N TYR A 356 0.47 -10.52 -8.79
CA TYR A 356 -0.44 -10.63 -7.66
C TYR A 356 -1.60 -9.63 -7.78
N ASN A 357 -2.80 -10.06 -7.42
CA ASN A 357 -3.97 -9.20 -7.35
C ASN A 357 -4.37 -8.90 -5.91
N HIS A 358 -4.14 -7.66 -5.48
CA HIS A 358 -4.39 -7.20 -4.10
C HIS A 358 -5.87 -7.14 -3.72
N PHE A 359 -6.77 -7.17 -4.69
CA PHE A 359 -8.23 -7.13 -4.46
C PHE A 359 -8.88 -8.51 -4.43
N THR A 360 -8.25 -9.52 -5.03
CA THR A 360 -8.78 -10.90 -5.11
C THR A 360 -7.90 -11.93 -4.42
N GLY A 361 -6.65 -11.60 -4.10
CA GLY A 361 -5.65 -12.52 -3.56
C GLY A 361 -5.10 -13.53 -4.58
N ALA A 362 -5.45 -13.38 -5.87
CA ALA A 362 -5.07 -14.34 -6.91
C ALA A 362 -3.69 -14.04 -7.52
N TYR A 363 -3.01 -15.09 -7.96
CA TYR A 363 -1.78 -15.02 -8.75
C TYR A 363 -2.03 -15.45 -10.19
N VAL A 364 -1.45 -14.72 -11.15
CA VAL A 364 -1.52 -15.03 -12.59
C VAL A 364 -0.13 -14.97 -13.21
N SER A 365 0.25 -15.98 -14.00
CA SER A 365 1.50 -15.98 -14.76
C SER A 365 1.34 -15.27 -16.10
N THR A 366 2.34 -14.47 -16.49
CA THR A 366 2.47 -13.91 -17.85
C THR A 366 3.00 -14.93 -18.87
N GLY A 367 3.33 -16.15 -18.43
CA GLY A 367 4.06 -17.15 -19.20
C GLY A 367 5.54 -16.78 -19.39
N ALA A 368 6.22 -17.49 -20.29
CA ALA A 368 7.64 -17.25 -20.56
C ALA A 368 7.87 -15.90 -21.26
N ILE A 369 8.37 -14.90 -20.53
CA ILE A 369 8.62 -13.54 -21.04
C ILE A 369 10.00 -13.35 -21.68
N GLY A 370 10.87 -14.35 -21.51
CA GLY A 370 12.22 -14.33 -22.05
C GLY A 370 13.09 -15.40 -21.39
N LYS A 371 14.39 -15.34 -21.67
CA LYS A 371 15.35 -16.28 -21.08
C LYS A 371 15.61 -15.92 -19.62
N ALA A 372 15.71 -16.94 -18.77
CA ALA A 372 16.10 -16.73 -17.37
C ALA A 372 17.50 -16.10 -17.30
N PRO A 373 17.69 -15.01 -16.52
CA PRO A 373 19.03 -14.49 -16.25
C PRO A 373 19.89 -15.54 -15.53
N ALA A 374 21.18 -15.61 -15.88
CA ALA A 374 22.09 -16.62 -15.34
C ALA A 374 22.25 -16.60 -13.80
N GLY A 375 21.96 -15.46 -13.15
CA GLY A 375 21.99 -15.34 -11.70
C GLY A 375 20.74 -15.81 -10.97
N LEU A 376 19.67 -16.20 -11.69
CA LEU A 376 18.42 -16.65 -11.09
C LEU A 376 18.34 -18.18 -11.08
N SER A 377 17.77 -18.74 -10.01
CA SER A 377 17.61 -20.18 -9.79
C SER A 377 16.15 -20.62 -9.91
N GLN A 378 15.94 -21.85 -10.37
CA GLN A 378 14.61 -22.46 -10.45
C GLN A 378 14.00 -22.65 -9.05
N GLY A 379 12.70 -22.37 -8.92
CA GLY A 379 11.98 -22.51 -7.66
C GLY A 379 12.19 -21.38 -6.65
N VAL A 380 12.95 -20.34 -6.99
CA VAL A 380 13.18 -19.16 -6.15
C VAL A 380 12.38 -17.97 -6.67
N GLU A 381 11.74 -17.24 -5.75
CA GLU A 381 11.04 -15.98 -6.03
C GLU A 381 12.02 -14.80 -6.02
N TYR A 382 11.98 -13.99 -7.07
CA TYR A 382 12.77 -12.77 -7.22
C TYR A 382 11.87 -11.57 -7.44
N PHE A 383 12.28 -10.40 -6.97
CA PHE A 383 11.48 -9.18 -7.06
C PHE A 383 12.20 -8.16 -7.93
N SER A 384 11.45 -7.39 -8.71
CA SER A 384 12.00 -6.31 -9.53
C SER A 384 10.95 -5.26 -9.82
N TRP A 385 11.29 -3.99 -9.60
CA TRP A 385 10.42 -2.85 -9.87
C TRP A 385 10.50 -2.36 -11.32
N ASP A 386 11.56 -2.72 -12.03
CA ASP A 386 11.83 -2.29 -13.41
C ASP A 386 11.89 -3.45 -14.43
N GLY A 387 11.82 -4.70 -13.95
CA GLY A 387 11.93 -5.91 -14.74
C GLY A 387 13.36 -6.22 -15.20
N ALA A 388 14.37 -5.59 -14.59
CA ALA A 388 15.78 -5.75 -14.95
C ALA A 388 16.71 -5.90 -13.73
N ASN A 389 16.46 -5.16 -12.65
CA ASN A 389 17.21 -5.28 -11.40
C ASN A 389 16.47 -6.24 -10.46
N PHE A 390 16.99 -7.46 -10.34
CA PHE A 390 16.38 -8.52 -9.53
C PHE A 390 16.95 -8.55 -8.13
N THR A 391 16.07 -8.68 -7.13
CA THR A 391 16.41 -8.80 -5.71
C THR A 391 15.82 -10.05 -5.10
N THR A 392 16.36 -10.48 -3.96
CA THR A 392 15.69 -11.43 -3.06
C THR A 392 14.49 -10.76 -2.38
N LYS A 393 13.69 -11.55 -1.66
CA LYS A 393 12.56 -11.06 -0.84
C LYS A 393 12.97 -9.99 0.17
N ASN A 394 14.20 -10.05 0.67
CA ASN A 394 14.76 -9.09 1.64
C ASN A 394 15.42 -7.88 0.96
N GLY A 395 15.27 -7.71 -0.35
CA GLY A 395 15.81 -6.58 -1.11
C GLY A 395 17.29 -6.68 -1.45
N GLN A 396 17.96 -7.81 -1.22
CA GLN A 396 19.37 -7.98 -1.61
C GLN A 396 19.48 -8.12 -3.14
N LYS A 397 20.34 -7.32 -3.77
CA LYS A 397 20.58 -7.38 -5.21
C LYS A 397 21.15 -8.74 -5.62
N VAL A 398 20.54 -9.35 -6.63
CA VAL A 398 20.97 -10.63 -7.22
C VAL A 398 21.69 -10.38 -8.55
N THR A 399 21.01 -9.75 -9.51
CA THR A 399 21.58 -9.48 -10.83
C THR A 399 20.86 -8.33 -11.53
N GLU A 400 21.54 -7.67 -12.46
CA GLU A 400 20.90 -6.81 -13.46
C GLU A 400 20.90 -7.56 -14.79
N SER A 401 19.72 -7.81 -15.36
CA SER A 401 19.60 -8.47 -16.67
C SER A 401 18.33 -8.06 -17.39
N HIS A 402 18.45 -7.71 -18.68
CA HIS A 402 17.34 -7.22 -19.50
C HIS A 402 16.87 -8.29 -20.48
N GLN A 403 15.55 -8.36 -20.70
CA GLN A 403 14.99 -9.24 -21.73
C GLN A 403 15.22 -8.66 -23.13
N TYR A 404 15.88 -9.44 -24.00
CA TYR A 404 16.40 -8.99 -25.29
C TYR A 404 15.33 -8.31 -26.16
N PHE A 405 14.21 -9.00 -26.42
CA PHE A 405 13.15 -8.47 -27.29
C PHE A 405 12.43 -7.26 -26.69
N ASN A 406 12.42 -7.11 -25.36
CA ASN A 406 11.83 -5.94 -24.72
C ASN A 406 12.69 -4.67 -24.90
N LYS A 407 13.99 -4.82 -25.15
CA LYS A 407 14.95 -3.73 -25.36
C LYS A 407 15.42 -3.60 -26.81
N LEU A 408 14.99 -4.49 -27.71
CA LEU A 408 15.36 -4.45 -29.12
C LEU A 408 14.66 -3.28 -29.82
N PRO A 409 15.39 -2.36 -30.48
CA PRO A 409 14.76 -1.35 -31.31
C PRO A 409 13.91 -2.00 -32.41
N LEU A 410 12.64 -1.63 -32.43
CA LEU A 410 11.59 -2.19 -33.29
C LEU A 410 11.74 -1.79 -34.76
N HIS A 411 12.75 -1.00 -35.12
CA HIS A 411 13.10 -0.71 -36.52
C HIS A 411 14.22 -1.64 -37.05
N THR A 412 14.62 -2.64 -36.26
CA THR A 412 15.47 -3.75 -36.70
C THR A 412 14.70 -4.69 -37.63
N VAL A 413 15.41 -5.32 -38.57
CA VAL A 413 14.85 -6.31 -39.49
C VAL A 413 14.91 -7.70 -38.84
N SER A 414 13.80 -8.43 -38.88
CA SER A 414 13.74 -9.83 -38.46
C SER A 414 14.34 -10.75 -39.52
N ASN A 415 15.12 -11.75 -39.09
CA ASN A 415 15.74 -12.74 -39.97
C ASN A 415 14.77 -13.85 -40.42
N TYR A 416 13.51 -13.82 -39.99
CA TYR A 416 12.51 -14.79 -40.41
C TYR A 416 11.85 -14.41 -41.73
N THR A 417 11.58 -15.43 -42.54
CA THR A 417 10.77 -15.34 -43.76
C THR A 417 9.28 -15.36 -43.44
N ALA A 418 8.45 -14.95 -44.40
CA ALA A 418 6.98 -15.00 -44.26
C ALA A 418 6.48 -16.41 -43.91
N ALA A 419 7.01 -17.44 -44.59
CA ALA A 419 6.63 -18.83 -44.37
C ALA A 419 6.99 -19.34 -42.96
N GLU A 420 8.10 -18.86 -42.38
CA GLU A 420 8.49 -19.22 -41.02
C GLU A 420 7.59 -18.56 -39.97
N LEU A 421 7.18 -17.31 -40.19
CA LEU A 421 6.19 -16.65 -39.34
C LEU A 421 4.86 -17.41 -39.37
N ASP A 422 4.39 -17.79 -40.57
CA ASP A 422 3.16 -18.59 -40.72
C ASP A 422 3.29 -19.99 -40.09
N LYS A 423 4.48 -20.60 -40.16
CA LYS A 423 4.77 -21.87 -39.48
C LYS A 423 4.58 -21.75 -37.97
N TYR A 424 5.10 -20.69 -37.34
CA TYR A 424 4.89 -20.50 -35.90
C TYR A 424 3.41 -20.29 -35.57
N LEU A 425 2.71 -19.45 -36.35
CA LEU A 425 1.28 -19.20 -36.18
C LEU A 425 0.45 -20.48 -36.27
N ASN A 426 0.87 -21.44 -37.10
CA ASN A 426 0.24 -22.74 -37.20
C ASN A 426 0.63 -23.68 -36.04
N ASP A 427 1.94 -23.86 -35.80
CA ASP A 427 2.47 -24.86 -34.86
C ASP A 427 2.10 -24.57 -33.39
N LYS A 428 1.95 -23.29 -33.02
CA LYS A 428 1.76 -22.85 -31.62
C LYS A 428 0.40 -22.25 -31.34
N PHE A 429 -0.55 -22.39 -32.27
CA PHE A 429 -1.90 -21.90 -32.09
C PHE A 429 -2.60 -22.60 -30.91
N PRO A 430 -2.94 -21.87 -29.82
CA PRO A 430 -3.39 -22.52 -28.58
C PRO A 430 -4.84 -23.00 -28.64
N TYR A 431 -5.64 -22.50 -29.59
CA TYR A 431 -7.07 -22.83 -29.72
C TYR A 431 -7.34 -23.97 -30.70
N TYR A 432 -6.30 -24.68 -31.15
CA TYR A 432 -6.46 -25.78 -32.10
C TYR A 432 -7.42 -26.84 -31.56
N ASN A 433 -8.44 -27.13 -32.36
CA ASN A 433 -9.55 -28.03 -32.09
C ASN A 433 -10.39 -27.70 -30.84
N GLN A 434 -10.23 -26.49 -30.29
CA GLN A 434 -10.97 -26.00 -29.13
C GLN A 434 -12.04 -24.99 -29.56
N THR A 435 -13.10 -24.90 -28.78
CA THR A 435 -14.14 -23.87 -28.96
C THR A 435 -13.73 -22.63 -28.19
N ALA A 436 -13.52 -21.52 -28.90
CA ALA A 436 -13.22 -20.22 -28.32
C ALA A 436 -14.00 -19.14 -29.09
N TYR A 437 -14.59 -18.19 -28.37
CA TYR A 437 -15.40 -17.11 -28.96
C TYR A 437 -16.53 -17.60 -29.90
N GLY A 438 -17.16 -18.73 -29.56
CA GLY A 438 -18.30 -19.29 -30.31
C GLY A 438 -17.92 -20.07 -31.58
N LYS A 439 -16.64 -20.28 -31.86
CA LYS A 439 -16.16 -21.05 -33.03
C LYS A 439 -15.15 -22.11 -32.61
N ARG A 440 -15.20 -23.27 -33.27
CA ARG A 440 -14.17 -24.32 -33.18
C ARG A 440 -13.09 -24.05 -34.21
N TRP A 441 -11.86 -23.84 -33.75
CA TRP A 441 -10.76 -23.46 -34.62
C TRP A 441 -9.93 -24.67 -35.04
N THR A 442 -9.66 -24.83 -36.32
CA THR A 442 -8.75 -25.88 -36.84
C THR A 442 -7.44 -25.30 -37.39
N THR A 443 -7.36 -23.98 -37.55
CA THR A 443 -6.15 -23.25 -37.93
C THR A 443 -6.18 -21.90 -37.21
N SER A 444 -5.01 -21.29 -37.02
CA SER A 444 -4.95 -19.88 -36.62
C SER A 444 -5.50 -19.00 -37.75
N PRO A 445 -6.38 -18.02 -37.46
CA PRO A 445 -6.83 -17.02 -38.44
C PRO A 445 -5.70 -16.16 -39.03
N LEU A 446 -4.56 -16.12 -38.35
CA LEU A 446 -3.42 -15.32 -38.77
C LEU A 446 -2.53 -16.04 -39.79
N VAL A 447 -2.70 -17.35 -40.01
CA VAL A 447 -1.90 -18.08 -41.02
C VAL A 447 -2.11 -17.47 -42.41
N GLY A 448 -1.01 -17.23 -43.12
CA GLY A 448 -0.97 -16.53 -44.40
C GLY A 448 -0.72 -15.02 -44.26
N SER A 449 -0.74 -14.49 -43.03
CA SER A 449 -0.42 -13.07 -42.75
C SER A 449 1.08 -12.82 -42.62
N GLY A 450 1.91 -13.86 -42.53
CA GLY A 450 3.38 -13.75 -42.50
C GLY A 450 3.94 -12.86 -43.62
N ARG A 451 3.36 -12.95 -44.82
CA ARG A 451 3.72 -12.10 -45.97
C ARG A 451 3.43 -10.61 -45.72
N PHE A 452 2.30 -10.30 -45.07
CA PHE A 452 1.91 -8.91 -44.80
C PHE A 452 2.81 -8.28 -43.73
N PHE A 453 3.21 -9.05 -42.71
CA PHE A 453 4.18 -8.56 -41.72
C PHE A 453 5.54 -8.23 -42.35
N LYS A 454 6.04 -9.07 -43.26
CA LYS A 454 7.29 -8.79 -44.00
C LYS A 454 7.16 -7.62 -44.98
N GLU A 455 6.01 -7.49 -45.64
CA GLU A 455 5.71 -6.33 -46.48
C GLU A 455 5.75 -5.03 -45.65
N MET A 456 5.11 -5.01 -44.48
CA MET A 456 5.11 -3.85 -43.60
C MET A 456 6.50 -3.56 -43.01
N GLU A 457 7.30 -4.59 -42.74
CA GLU A 457 8.69 -4.40 -42.32
C GLU A 457 9.52 -3.68 -43.37
N GLN A 458 9.38 -4.03 -44.65
CA GLN A 458 10.05 -3.35 -45.74
C GLN A 458 9.53 -1.92 -45.92
N LYS A 459 8.19 -1.75 -45.92
CA LYS A 459 7.54 -0.47 -46.20
C LYS A 459 7.72 0.56 -45.08
N TYR A 460 7.52 0.15 -43.83
CA TYR A 460 7.51 1.03 -42.66
C TYR A 460 8.74 0.85 -41.75
N LYS A 461 9.73 0.03 -42.13
CA LYS A 461 10.94 -0.24 -41.32
C LYS A 461 10.58 -0.60 -39.89
N ILE A 462 9.74 -1.62 -39.73
CA ILE A 462 9.21 -2.08 -38.45
C ILE A 462 9.36 -3.60 -38.35
N ASN A 463 9.87 -4.10 -37.24
CA ASN A 463 10.24 -5.50 -37.10
C ASN A 463 9.02 -6.43 -37.29
N ALA A 464 9.12 -7.37 -38.23
CA ALA A 464 8.00 -8.25 -38.59
C ALA A 464 7.62 -9.22 -37.47
N LEU A 465 8.62 -9.73 -36.72
CA LEU A 465 8.40 -10.61 -35.56
C LEU A 465 7.62 -9.87 -34.47
N TYR A 466 7.93 -8.59 -34.24
CA TYR A 466 7.16 -7.71 -33.35
C TYR A 466 5.72 -7.53 -33.85
N LEU A 467 5.49 -7.17 -35.11
CA LEU A 467 4.14 -6.93 -35.62
C LEU A 467 3.25 -8.18 -35.48
N MET A 468 3.79 -9.36 -35.81
CA MET A 468 3.10 -10.63 -35.60
C MET A 468 2.79 -10.86 -34.11
N SER A 469 3.78 -10.65 -33.24
CA SER A 469 3.64 -10.85 -31.79
C SER A 469 2.61 -9.90 -31.17
N HIS A 470 2.58 -8.66 -31.66
CA HIS A 470 1.61 -7.65 -31.28
C HIS A 470 0.20 -8.03 -31.72
N ALA A 471 0.03 -8.44 -32.99
CA ALA A 471 -1.25 -8.96 -33.47
C ALA A 471 -1.74 -10.16 -32.65
N ILE A 472 -0.86 -11.13 -32.36
CA ILE A 472 -1.19 -12.28 -31.51
C ILE A 472 -1.74 -11.83 -30.16
N HIS A 473 -1.10 -10.85 -29.53
CA HIS A 473 -1.47 -10.40 -28.20
C HIS A 473 -2.84 -9.72 -28.19
N GLU A 474 -3.04 -8.70 -29.04
CA GLU A 474 -4.24 -7.86 -29.03
C GLU A 474 -5.48 -8.59 -29.57
N SER A 475 -5.30 -9.60 -30.41
CA SER A 475 -6.41 -10.33 -31.04
C SER A 475 -6.62 -11.74 -30.49
N ALA A 476 -5.91 -12.13 -29.42
CA ALA A 476 -5.90 -13.50 -28.92
C ALA A 476 -5.62 -14.52 -30.06
N TRP A 477 -4.47 -14.40 -30.70
CA TRP A 477 -4.08 -15.20 -31.88
C TRP A 477 -5.04 -15.07 -33.07
N GLY A 478 -5.68 -13.91 -33.23
CA GLY A 478 -6.65 -13.63 -34.28
C GLY A 478 -8.08 -14.07 -33.94
N THR A 479 -8.32 -14.72 -32.80
CA THR A 479 -9.62 -15.36 -32.51
C THR A 479 -10.64 -14.46 -31.82
N SER A 480 -10.24 -13.29 -31.34
CA SER A 480 -11.15 -12.38 -30.62
C SER A 480 -12.33 -11.96 -31.49
N LYS A 481 -13.47 -11.68 -30.85
CA LYS A 481 -14.68 -11.25 -31.56
C LYS A 481 -14.45 -9.99 -32.40
N ILE A 482 -13.71 -9.01 -31.87
CA ILE A 482 -13.36 -7.78 -32.60
C ILE A 482 -12.48 -8.10 -33.81
N ALA A 483 -11.49 -8.98 -33.65
CA ALA A 483 -10.65 -9.39 -34.77
C ALA A 483 -11.48 -10.05 -35.88
N GLN A 484 -12.36 -10.99 -35.53
CA GLN A 484 -13.16 -11.72 -36.51
C GLN A 484 -14.24 -10.87 -37.19
N ASP A 485 -14.97 -10.06 -36.42
CA ASP A 485 -16.12 -9.31 -36.96
C ASP A 485 -15.69 -8.01 -37.64
N LYS A 486 -14.55 -7.43 -37.22
CA LYS A 486 -14.11 -6.10 -37.68
C LYS A 486 -12.75 -6.11 -38.39
N ASN A 487 -12.15 -7.27 -38.60
CA ASN A 487 -10.78 -7.42 -39.12
C ASN A 487 -9.74 -6.59 -38.35
N ASN A 488 -9.97 -6.31 -37.07
CA ASN A 488 -9.14 -5.41 -36.28
C ASN A 488 -8.24 -6.21 -35.33
N LEU A 489 -7.01 -6.47 -35.79
CA LEU A 489 -6.05 -7.32 -35.05
C LEU A 489 -5.34 -6.63 -33.89
N PHE A 490 -5.40 -5.29 -33.81
CA PHE A 490 -4.61 -4.48 -32.87
C PHE A 490 -5.48 -3.67 -31.91
N GLY A 491 -6.79 -3.93 -31.88
CA GLY A 491 -7.72 -3.31 -30.93
C GLY A 491 -7.93 -1.80 -31.13
N TYR A 492 -7.51 -1.20 -32.25
CA TYR A 492 -7.63 0.25 -32.42
C TYR A 492 -9.08 0.72 -32.39
N GLY A 493 -9.33 1.81 -31.64
CA GLY A 493 -10.68 2.36 -31.42
C GLY A 493 -11.46 1.68 -30.29
N ALA A 494 -11.02 0.52 -29.78
CA ALA A 494 -11.67 -0.10 -28.63
C ALA A 494 -11.45 0.76 -27.38
N VAL A 495 -12.53 1.33 -26.85
CA VAL A 495 -12.51 2.14 -25.62
C VAL A 495 -13.10 1.33 -24.46
N ASP A 496 -12.59 1.52 -23.24
CA ASP A 496 -12.96 0.71 -22.08
C ASP A 496 -14.48 0.67 -21.80
N SER A 497 -15.21 1.74 -22.13
CA SER A 497 -16.67 1.84 -21.91
C SER A 497 -17.51 1.08 -22.93
N ASP A 498 -17.02 0.91 -24.16
CA ASP A 498 -17.68 0.12 -25.21
C ASP A 498 -16.64 -0.41 -26.21
N PRO A 499 -15.86 -1.43 -25.81
CA PRO A 499 -14.72 -1.90 -26.60
C PRO A 499 -15.13 -2.39 -27.98
N TYR A 500 -16.27 -3.10 -28.06
CA TYR A 500 -16.73 -3.67 -29.32
C TYR A 500 -17.26 -2.59 -30.26
N ARG A 501 -18.12 -1.65 -29.82
CA ARG A 501 -18.68 -0.64 -30.74
C ARG A 501 -17.64 0.42 -31.12
N GLY A 502 -16.78 0.82 -30.19
CA GLY A 502 -15.72 1.81 -30.47
C GLY A 502 -14.66 1.31 -31.45
N ALA A 503 -14.37 0.00 -31.46
CA ALA A 503 -13.34 -0.58 -32.32
C ALA A 503 -13.52 -0.23 -33.80
N TYR A 504 -12.43 0.17 -34.45
CA TYR A 504 -12.40 0.39 -35.89
C TYR A 504 -12.70 -0.90 -36.65
N THR A 505 -13.24 -0.73 -37.85
CA THR A 505 -13.54 -1.82 -38.79
C THR A 505 -12.67 -1.65 -40.03
N TYR A 506 -12.00 -2.72 -40.41
CA TYR A 506 -11.15 -2.80 -41.60
C TYR A 506 -11.76 -3.78 -42.61
N ALA A 507 -11.45 -3.62 -43.89
CA ALA A 507 -11.95 -4.55 -44.90
C ALA A 507 -11.23 -5.90 -44.85
N THR A 508 -9.95 -5.90 -44.45
CA THR A 508 -9.12 -7.11 -44.32
C THR A 508 -8.13 -7.00 -43.17
N PHE A 509 -7.60 -8.15 -42.72
CA PHE A 509 -6.49 -8.16 -41.77
C PHE A 509 -5.27 -7.40 -42.28
N ARG A 510 -4.97 -7.45 -43.59
CA ARG A 510 -3.84 -6.72 -44.19
C ARG A 510 -3.95 -5.21 -43.89
N GLU A 511 -5.14 -4.63 -44.04
CA GLU A 511 -5.36 -3.20 -43.76
C GLU A 511 -5.13 -2.86 -42.29
N SER A 512 -5.60 -3.70 -41.36
CA SER A 512 -5.33 -3.47 -39.93
C SER A 512 -3.84 -3.59 -39.57
N ILE A 513 -3.11 -4.50 -40.22
CA ILE A 513 -1.66 -4.66 -40.05
C ILE A 513 -0.91 -3.45 -40.60
N GLU A 514 -1.34 -2.93 -41.74
CA GLU A 514 -0.77 -1.73 -42.37
C GLU A 514 -1.01 -0.48 -41.52
N ASP A 515 -2.24 -0.26 -41.03
CA ASP A 515 -2.56 0.87 -40.14
C ASP A 515 -1.75 0.80 -38.83
N ALA A 516 -1.61 -0.39 -38.23
CA ALA A 516 -0.77 -0.59 -37.06
C ALA A 516 0.71 -0.25 -37.34
N ALA A 517 1.27 -0.77 -38.43
CA ALA A 517 2.65 -0.49 -38.82
C ALA A 517 2.89 1.01 -39.04
N GLN A 518 1.97 1.69 -39.72
CA GLN A 518 2.04 3.12 -39.97
C GLN A 518 1.97 3.93 -38.67
N ARG A 519 1.00 3.65 -37.79
CA ARG A 519 0.84 4.37 -36.52
C ARG A 519 2.03 4.18 -35.59
N VAL A 520 2.55 2.96 -35.48
CA VAL A 520 3.71 2.68 -34.64
C VAL A 520 4.95 3.38 -35.18
N ASN A 521 5.17 3.32 -36.49
CA ASN A 521 6.26 4.03 -37.15
C ASN A 521 6.19 5.55 -36.87
N GLN A 522 5.05 6.17 -37.11
CA GLN A 522 4.89 7.63 -37.04
C GLN A 522 4.90 8.15 -35.60
N ASN A 523 4.21 7.48 -34.68
CA ASN A 523 3.98 8.04 -33.35
C ASN A 523 4.99 7.56 -32.29
N TYR A 524 5.52 6.34 -32.45
CA TYR A 524 6.35 5.70 -31.41
C TYR A 524 7.80 5.47 -31.82
N GLN A 525 8.10 5.33 -33.11
CA GLN A 525 9.47 5.08 -33.60
C GLN A 525 10.14 6.29 -34.24
N THR A 526 9.39 7.35 -34.50
CA THR A 526 9.93 8.59 -35.04
C THR A 526 10.35 9.46 -33.87
N VAL A 527 11.62 9.91 -33.83
CA VAL A 527 12.17 10.71 -32.72
C VAL A 527 11.40 12.00 -32.41
N THR A 528 10.66 12.53 -33.38
CA THR A 528 9.76 13.69 -33.24
C THR A 528 8.28 13.32 -33.07
N GLY A 529 7.96 12.03 -33.02
CA GLY A 529 6.60 11.51 -32.89
C GLY A 529 5.98 11.82 -31.53
N SER A 530 4.65 12.00 -31.51
CA SER A 530 3.93 12.49 -30.32
C SER A 530 4.00 11.55 -29.10
N PHE A 531 4.31 10.26 -29.30
CA PHE A 531 4.40 9.24 -28.25
C PHE A 531 5.80 8.63 -28.14
N TYR A 532 6.79 9.24 -28.79
CA TYR A 532 8.15 8.73 -28.81
C TYR A 532 8.77 8.73 -27.40
N ASN A 533 9.16 7.55 -26.94
CA ASN A 533 9.90 7.34 -25.69
C ASN A 533 11.01 6.30 -25.92
N GLY A 534 11.53 6.22 -27.15
CA GLY A 534 12.41 5.16 -27.66
C GLY A 534 11.65 4.12 -28.48
N SER A 535 12.24 3.67 -29.59
CA SER A 535 11.62 2.69 -30.50
C SER A 535 11.65 1.25 -29.97
N ILE A 536 11.36 1.01 -28.70
CA ILE A 536 11.31 -0.32 -28.08
C ILE A 536 9.91 -0.63 -27.55
N LEU A 537 9.62 -1.89 -27.22
CA LEU A 537 8.42 -2.25 -26.46
C LEU A 537 8.45 -1.58 -25.08
N GLY A 538 9.49 -1.90 -24.31
CA GLY A 538 9.82 -1.26 -23.05
C GLY A 538 8.81 -1.48 -21.92
N ASN A 539 8.81 -0.54 -20.98
CA ASN A 539 8.00 -0.55 -19.77
C ASN A 539 7.48 0.88 -19.53
N LYS A 540 7.00 1.19 -18.32
CA LYS A 540 6.49 2.52 -18.00
C LYS A 540 7.57 3.61 -17.86
N ALA A 541 8.85 3.27 -17.94
CA ALA A 541 9.96 4.21 -17.91
C ALA A 541 10.51 4.57 -19.30
N ALA A 542 10.34 3.70 -20.31
CA ALA A 542 10.79 3.95 -21.68
C ALA A 542 10.07 3.01 -22.65
N GLY A 543 9.97 3.41 -23.91
CA GLY A 543 9.37 2.64 -24.99
C GLY A 543 7.89 2.93 -25.24
N MET A 544 7.31 2.12 -26.12
CA MET A 544 5.90 2.20 -26.48
C MET A 544 4.97 2.10 -25.27
N ASN A 545 5.30 1.24 -24.31
CA ASN A 545 4.44 0.97 -23.16
C ASN A 545 4.20 2.22 -22.26
N VAL A 546 5.03 3.26 -22.36
CA VAL A 546 4.76 4.54 -21.68
C VAL A 546 3.39 5.11 -22.10
N ARG A 547 3.03 4.98 -23.37
CA ARG A 547 1.85 5.66 -23.97
C ARG A 547 0.87 4.72 -24.66
N TYR A 548 1.22 3.45 -24.88
CA TYR A 548 0.42 2.53 -25.70
C TYR A 548 -0.75 1.88 -24.94
N ALA A 549 -0.50 1.31 -23.76
CA ALA A 549 -1.49 0.53 -23.01
C ALA A 549 -1.52 0.96 -21.54
N SER A 550 -2.62 0.72 -20.82
CA SER A 550 -2.68 0.88 -19.36
C SER A 550 -2.02 -0.29 -18.62
N ASP A 551 -1.92 -1.45 -19.24
CA ASP A 551 -1.19 -2.59 -18.68
C ASP A 551 0.31 -2.27 -18.54
N ALA A 552 0.81 -2.18 -17.31
CA ALA A 552 2.22 -1.89 -17.02
C ALA A 552 3.19 -2.91 -17.64
N TYR A 553 2.71 -4.12 -17.94
CA TYR A 553 3.50 -5.23 -18.45
C TYR A 553 3.20 -5.57 -19.91
N TRP A 554 2.46 -4.72 -20.63
CA TRP A 554 2.16 -4.92 -22.06
C TRP A 554 3.43 -5.21 -22.89
N GLY A 555 4.45 -4.36 -22.77
CA GLY A 555 5.70 -4.51 -23.53
C GLY A 555 6.44 -5.82 -23.22
N GLU A 556 6.42 -6.24 -21.96
CA GLU A 556 6.97 -7.53 -21.51
C GLU A 556 6.21 -8.71 -22.14
N LYS A 557 4.87 -8.66 -22.16
CA LYS A 557 4.03 -9.72 -22.74
C LYS A 557 4.25 -9.84 -24.26
N ILE A 558 4.34 -8.73 -24.99
CA ILE A 558 4.68 -8.75 -26.42
C ILE A 558 6.08 -9.32 -26.63
N ALA A 559 7.07 -8.89 -25.85
CA ALA A 559 8.43 -9.41 -25.92
C ALA A 559 8.47 -10.92 -25.64
N GLY A 560 7.63 -11.42 -24.74
CA GLY A 560 7.44 -12.85 -24.50
C GLY A 560 6.89 -13.59 -25.72
N HIS A 561 5.95 -13.01 -26.47
CA HIS A 561 5.49 -13.59 -27.74
C HIS A 561 6.63 -13.66 -28.77
N MET A 562 7.42 -12.59 -28.90
CA MET A 562 8.59 -12.57 -29.78
C MET A 562 9.61 -13.64 -29.37
N TYR A 563 9.89 -13.76 -28.07
CA TYR A 563 10.81 -14.75 -27.51
C TYR A 563 10.38 -16.19 -27.84
N ARG A 564 9.11 -16.53 -27.56
CA ARG A 564 8.58 -17.88 -27.79
C ARG A 564 8.57 -18.23 -29.28
N ALA A 565 8.24 -17.25 -30.14
CA ALA A 565 8.32 -17.42 -31.59
C ALA A 565 9.75 -17.64 -32.07
N ASP A 566 10.68 -16.82 -31.61
CA ASP A 566 12.08 -16.92 -31.98
C ASP A 566 12.70 -18.25 -31.53
N VAL A 567 12.49 -18.68 -30.28
CA VAL A 567 12.99 -19.97 -29.79
C VAL A 567 12.40 -21.14 -30.58
N HIS A 568 11.11 -21.10 -30.91
CA HIS A 568 10.47 -22.15 -31.71
C HIS A 568 11.04 -22.25 -33.13
N LEU A 569 11.36 -21.12 -33.75
CA LEU A 569 11.82 -21.05 -35.14
C LEU A 569 13.34 -21.13 -35.30
N GLY A 570 14.09 -21.40 -34.22
CA GLY A 570 15.53 -21.67 -34.27
C GLY A 570 16.44 -20.50 -33.88
N SER A 571 15.92 -19.53 -33.14
CA SER A 571 16.68 -18.45 -32.51
C SER A 571 17.51 -17.59 -33.47
N LYS A 572 16.90 -17.19 -34.58
CA LYS A 572 17.52 -16.37 -35.62
C LYS A 572 17.63 -14.90 -35.24
N ASP A 573 16.84 -14.39 -34.30
CA ASP A 573 16.84 -12.97 -33.92
C ASP A 573 17.41 -12.70 -32.52
N ILE A 574 17.15 -13.57 -31.53
CA ILE A 574 17.61 -13.31 -30.16
C ILE A 574 19.14 -13.16 -30.10
N ASN A 575 19.61 -12.13 -29.38
CA ASN A 575 21.02 -11.86 -29.13
C ASN A 575 21.89 -11.69 -30.40
N LYS A 576 21.31 -11.45 -31.59
CA LYS A 576 22.08 -11.16 -32.82
C LYS A 576 22.54 -9.72 -32.94
N LYS A 577 21.94 -8.80 -32.18
CA LYS A 577 22.34 -7.39 -32.09
C LYS A 577 22.96 -7.10 -30.74
N THR A 578 24.02 -6.30 -30.75
CA THR A 578 24.62 -5.75 -29.54
C THR A 578 23.82 -4.52 -29.11
N LEU A 579 23.29 -4.53 -27.89
CA LEU A 579 22.46 -3.45 -27.36
C LEU A 579 23.24 -2.60 -26.36
N GLY A 580 23.15 -1.29 -26.52
CA GLY A 580 23.55 -0.31 -25.51
C GLY A 580 22.35 0.53 -25.08
N ILE A 581 22.53 1.38 -24.07
CA ILE A 581 21.51 2.32 -23.58
C ILE A 581 22.14 3.68 -23.32
N THR A 582 21.43 4.75 -23.69
CA THR A 582 21.84 6.13 -23.41
C THR A 582 21.82 6.41 -21.91
N THR A 583 22.79 7.19 -21.42
CA THR A 583 22.94 7.49 -19.98
C THR A 583 22.77 8.96 -19.63
N THR A 584 22.40 9.81 -20.60
CA THR A 584 22.20 11.25 -20.37
C THR A 584 21.15 11.82 -21.31
N ASP A 585 20.47 12.88 -20.88
CA ASP A 585 19.44 13.58 -21.65
C ASP A 585 20.01 14.47 -22.76
N GLY A 586 19.24 14.61 -23.84
CA GLY A 586 19.63 15.48 -24.97
C GLY A 586 20.93 15.06 -25.67
N LEU A 587 21.29 13.77 -25.61
CA LEU A 587 22.51 13.21 -26.18
C LEU A 587 22.52 13.31 -27.71
N ASN A 588 23.55 13.93 -28.27
CA ASN A 588 23.70 14.10 -29.71
C ASN A 588 24.13 12.81 -30.42
N PHE A 589 23.38 12.43 -31.46
CA PHE A 589 23.73 11.40 -32.42
C PHE A 589 24.16 12.09 -33.72
N ARG A 590 25.37 11.81 -34.19
CA ARG A 590 26.07 12.61 -35.19
C ARG A 590 26.27 11.88 -36.50
N SER A 591 26.56 12.64 -37.56
CA SER A 591 26.86 12.13 -38.91
C SER A 591 28.21 11.40 -39.03
N GLY A 592 29.10 11.58 -38.04
CA GLY A 592 30.41 10.93 -37.99
C GLY A 592 30.95 10.89 -36.57
N ALA A 593 32.02 10.13 -36.35
CA ALA A 593 32.67 10.02 -35.04
C ALA A 593 33.52 11.27 -34.76
N GLY A 594 33.03 12.13 -33.86
CA GLY A 594 33.69 13.37 -33.50
C GLY A 594 32.68 14.48 -33.21
N THR A 595 33.06 15.42 -32.35
CA THR A 595 32.19 16.56 -32.00
C THR A 595 32.09 17.61 -33.11
N SER A 596 33.00 17.60 -34.07
CA SER A 596 32.98 18.43 -35.28
C SER A 596 31.88 18.03 -36.27
N HIS A 597 31.38 16.79 -36.22
CA HIS A 597 30.31 16.32 -37.08
C HIS A 597 28.95 16.88 -36.64
N SER A 598 28.09 17.17 -37.61
CA SER A 598 26.73 17.67 -37.36
C SER A 598 25.90 16.69 -36.51
N SER A 599 25.07 17.24 -35.62
CA SER A 599 24.06 16.47 -34.89
C SER A 599 22.90 16.16 -35.83
N LEU A 600 22.57 14.88 -35.99
CA LEU A 600 21.45 14.40 -36.80
C LEU A 600 20.14 14.43 -36.01
N TYR A 601 20.21 14.04 -34.73
CA TYR A 601 19.10 14.04 -33.78
C TYR A 601 19.64 13.93 -32.35
N LYS A 602 18.75 14.11 -31.37
CA LYS A 602 19.06 13.94 -29.96
C LYS A 602 18.15 12.88 -29.34
N LEU A 603 18.70 12.07 -28.44
CA LEU A 603 17.94 11.14 -27.61
C LEU A 603 18.10 11.49 -26.14
N ASN A 604 17.07 11.18 -25.35
CA ASN A 604 17.13 11.28 -23.90
C ASN A 604 17.84 10.07 -23.28
N GLU A 605 18.02 10.06 -21.96
CA GLU A 605 18.54 8.91 -21.25
C GLU A 605 17.60 7.70 -21.32
N ASN A 606 18.11 6.50 -21.01
CA ASN A 606 17.36 5.25 -20.94
C ASN A 606 16.74 4.78 -22.27
N ILE A 607 17.27 5.22 -23.41
CA ILE A 607 16.86 4.77 -24.75
C ILE A 607 17.85 3.71 -25.26
N PRO A 608 17.42 2.45 -25.47
CA PRO A 608 18.28 1.44 -26.06
C PRO A 608 18.63 1.73 -27.52
N VAL A 609 19.85 1.37 -27.90
CA VAL A 609 20.39 1.52 -29.26
C VAL A 609 21.09 0.24 -29.72
N VAL A 610 21.07 -0.01 -31.03
CA VAL A 610 21.83 -1.11 -31.64
C VAL A 610 23.22 -0.62 -32.02
N ILE A 611 24.25 -1.27 -31.49
CA ILE A 611 25.65 -0.96 -31.77
C ILE A 611 26.15 -1.87 -32.90
N ASN A 612 26.57 -1.26 -34.01
CA ASN A 612 27.07 -1.93 -35.22
C ASN A 612 28.60 -1.90 -35.31
N GLY A 613 29.28 -1.22 -34.39
CA GLY A 613 30.73 -1.12 -34.34
C GLY A 613 31.19 0.02 -33.44
N SER A 614 32.50 0.09 -33.21
CA SER A 614 33.13 1.16 -32.44
C SER A 614 34.43 1.58 -33.10
N GLN A 615 34.80 2.85 -32.94
CA GLN A 615 36.08 3.39 -33.40
C GLN A 615 36.59 4.47 -32.44
N SER A 616 37.90 4.60 -32.30
CA SER A 616 38.53 5.64 -31.50
C SER A 616 38.91 6.84 -32.37
N VAL A 617 38.49 8.05 -31.95
CA VAL A 617 38.85 9.31 -32.62
C VAL A 617 39.34 10.27 -31.55
N SER A 618 40.58 10.74 -31.69
CA SER A 618 41.25 11.65 -30.74
C SER A 618 41.18 11.18 -29.28
N GLY A 619 41.36 9.87 -29.06
CA GLY A 619 41.33 9.25 -27.73
C GLY A 619 39.93 8.99 -27.14
N VAL A 620 38.86 9.36 -27.85
CA VAL A 620 37.48 9.09 -27.44
C VAL A 620 36.92 7.91 -28.23
N ASN A 621 36.34 6.93 -27.56
CA ASN A 621 35.62 5.84 -28.21
C ASN A 621 34.24 6.32 -28.71
N TRP A 622 33.92 6.04 -29.97
CA TRP A 622 32.64 6.36 -30.60
C TRP A 622 31.97 5.07 -31.08
N HIS A 623 30.70 4.91 -30.76
CA HIS A 623 29.88 3.82 -31.29
C HIS A 623 29.21 4.24 -32.58
N ARG A 624 29.33 3.39 -33.61
CA ARG A 624 28.50 3.43 -34.81
C ARG A 624 27.22 2.64 -34.52
N VAL A 625 26.08 3.31 -34.56
CA VAL A 625 24.78 2.72 -34.19
C VAL A 625 23.85 2.66 -35.40
N GLN A 626 22.88 1.74 -35.36
CA GLN A 626 21.71 1.85 -36.23
C GLN A 626 20.97 3.14 -35.85
N SER A 627 20.69 3.99 -36.84
CA SER A 627 20.07 5.29 -36.56
C SER A 627 18.61 5.13 -36.14
N GLU A 628 18.25 5.80 -35.06
CA GLU A 628 16.86 5.90 -34.58
C GLU A 628 16.02 6.78 -35.51
N ASN A 629 16.64 7.81 -36.10
CA ASN A 629 16.01 8.58 -37.16
C ASN A 629 16.19 7.85 -38.50
N LYS A 630 15.09 7.31 -39.01
CA LYS A 630 15.03 6.45 -40.21
C LYS A 630 15.41 7.14 -41.53
N LEU A 631 15.63 8.47 -41.52
CA LEU A 631 16.23 9.22 -42.63
C LEU A 631 17.71 8.88 -42.83
N TYR A 632 18.38 8.37 -41.80
CA TYR A 632 19.78 7.99 -41.83
C TYR A 632 19.90 6.48 -41.61
N ALA A 633 20.87 5.84 -42.26
CA ALA A 633 21.13 4.41 -42.04
C ALA A 633 21.85 4.17 -40.70
N GLU A 634 22.77 5.06 -40.36
CA GLU A 634 23.60 4.98 -39.16
C GLU A 634 23.83 6.37 -38.56
N ALA A 635 24.24 6.36 -37.29
CA ALA A 635 24.68 7.55 -36.58
C ALA A 635 25.85 7.20 -35.65
N PHE A 636 26.54 8.22 -35.15
CA PHE A 636 27.68 8.07 -34.25
C PHE A 636 27.41 8.75 -32.92
N VAL A 637 27.76 8.10 -31.84
CA VAL A 637 27.57 8.60 -30.48
C VAL A 637 28.80 8.33 -29.62
N SER A 638 29.15 9.26 -28.74
CA SER A 638 30.29 9.06 -27.84
C SER A 638 30.01 7.90 -26.88
N GLY A 639 30.94 6.95 -26.80
CA GLY A 639 30.83 5.75 -25.98
C GLY A 639 30.77 6.04 -24.49
N GLN A 640 31.23 7.21 -24.03
CA GLN A 640 31.12 7.60 -22.62
C GLN A 640 29.67 7.78 -22.15
N TYR A 641 28.73 7.96 -23.08
CA TYR A 641 27.31 8.15 -22.79
C TYR A 641 26.44 6.95 -23.19
N ILE A 642 27.08 5.82 -23.49
CA ILE A 642 26.41 4.57 -23.81
C ILE A 642 26.89 3.50 -22.82
N ARG A 643 25.94 2.94 -22.06
CA ARG A 643 26.20 1.76 -21.25
C ARG A 643 25.80 0.52 -22.03
N MET A 644 26.67 -0.48 -22.11
CA MET A 644 26.32 -1.77 -22.68
C MET A 644 25.21 -2.44 -21.86
N LEU A 645 24.16 -2.92 -22.51
CA LEU A 645 23.04 -3.56 -21.80
C LEU A 645 23.36 -5.04 -21.49
N PRO A 646 23.31 -5.46 -20.21
CA PRO A 646 23.44 -6.87 -19.86
C PRO A 646 22.13 -7.59 -20.21
N VAL A 647 22.03 -8.14 -21.42
CA VAL A 647 20.86 -8.94 -21.84
C VAL A 647 20.94 -10.38 -21.34
N ALA A 648 19.79 -10.99 -21.06
CA ALA A 648 19.73 -12.42 -20.74
C ALA A 648 20.19 -13.25 -21.96
N LYS A 649 21.16 -14.14 -21.74
CA LYS A 649 21.86 -14.87 -22.81
C LYS A 649 21.67 -16.36 -22.74
#